data_AF-A0A1G2YJF2-F1
#
_entry.id   AF-A0A1G2YJF2-F1
#
_cell.length_a   1.000
_cell.length_b   1.000
_cell.length_c   1.000
_cell.angle_alpha   90.00
_cell.angle_beta   90.00
_cell.angle_gamma   90.00
#
_symmetry.space_group_name_H-M   'P 1'
#
loop_
_entity.id
_entity.type
_entity.pdbx_description
1 polymer ?
#
loop_
_entity_poly.entity_id
_entity_poly.type
_entity_poly.pdbx_seq_one_letter_code
_entity_poly.pdbx_strand_id
1 'polypeptide(L)'
;MVKGWLKTDPHPFEAKSAWGEIASTQRYAVGKSEYYVVYIKRGGFVIAAGDDSIEPVIAFSWTGGYFDPNETSPIWELMANDLRNRTPEPELVRDDKFKSAKKIAAKDKWGMLEYAAEQDAVPFAAFGVSSVSDIRVSPLIQSKWYNGYQSGCAGTPALYNYYTPNHYVAGCVGVALAQLMRYHEYPDFGPGTPMFNIKVDGLQMNASLRGGDGGGGVYNWSLMPFIPGCSITSDQREAIGAICSDAGIAVKMSYTSNLSTATLLSAKSALWRTFGFDNAIWADKINTGPFSSLIELLNSNLDAGLPVVLAIDGRASHAVLSDGYGYNLATMYHHLNMGWGGLDDFWYNLPMVVTSRGTFNTVTDCVYNIAPSGTGEIISGRVTDAAGNPVAGATITAQWPSGTFSSVTNAKGIYALWLMPSNTSFTITASKPGLLYEAQYASTGESSDFQSYSGNRWGVDFSYSSVPDLKALDAIASAQSGQLQAITLKCTLNGAPVPAGEVSYIIISLPSHGELYDPAGGLIAAASLPYTILNHGAIINYRSCWYYYGQDDFTFCANNGSNSNLAQAYVNTQTPEIGDLYEQVFDSGLPSGWSIINGGSSTHTWQYISGSTPISPFFWNFMIVSSAWAGAVGMDEQLVTEHFNFAGSQYVTVGFTHEFAWSTAVTQKGDFDINVNGGGWQNIARYQDDMFSGAVYFDISELADGAGDVQFRWRFYDAFWQWYWCVDDFWIEGISFQKPAPGDLNINCCVNSQDLAELVSVWLTTEEDEGWYAAYDISQPRDGRIDFRDVAVLAKDWLKTF
;
A
#
# COMPACT_ATOMS: atom_id res chain seq x y z
N MET A 1 38.53 19.18 -10.08
CA MET A 1 37.16 18.89 -10.52
C MET A 1 37.03 17.61 -11.37
N VAL A 2 37.36 17.55 -12.67
CA VAL A 2 37.02 16.37 -13.53
C VAL A 2 37.59 15.04 -13.01
N LYS A 3 38.78 15.04 -12.40
CA LYS A 3 39.32 13.85 -11.72
C LYS A 3 38.40 13.32 -10.62
N GLY A 4 37.84 14.21 -9.81
CA GLY A 4 36.86 13.83 -8.80
C GLY A 4 35.58 13.35 -9.43
N TRP A 5 35.08 13.99 -10.49
CA TRP A 5 33.88 13.54 -11.21
C TRP A 5 34.00 12.09 -11.70
N LEU A 6 35.11 11.77 -12.38
CA LEU A 6 35.41 10.39 -12.83
C LEU A 6 35.59 9.39 -11.68
N LYS A 7 36.06 9.86 -10.52
CA LYS A 7 36.17 9.03 -9.31
C LYS A 7 34.80 8.78 -8.67
N THR A 8 33.94 9.80 -8.67
CA THR A 8 32.58 9.73 -8.14
C THR A 8 31.68 8.84 -8.98
N ASP A 9 31.94 8.78 -10.29
CA ASP A 9 31.23 7.92 -11.23
C ASP A 9 32.19 7.38 -12.30
N PRO A 10 32.78 6.20 -12.05
CA PRO A 10 33.67 5.57 -13.01
C PRO A 10 32.94 5.12 -14.30
N HIS A 11 31.60 5.09 -14.31
CA HIS A 11 30.79 4.64 -15.43
C HIS A 11 29.65 5.63 -15.70
N PRO A 12 29.98 6.89 -16.06
CA PRO A 12 28.97 7.93 -16.20
C PRO A 12 27.93 7.51 -17.24
N PHE A 13 26.66 7.54 -16.80
CA PHE A 13 25.52 7.04 -17.57
C PHE A 13 25.77 5.66 -18.22
N GLU A 14 26.22 4.71 -17.39
CA GLU A 14 26.37 3.30 -17.77
C GLU A 14 27.38 3.10 -18.91
N ALA A 15 28.41 3.95 -19.01
CA ALA A 15 29.52 3.77 -19.94
C ALA A 15 30.12 2.35 -19.83
N LYS A 16 30.21 1.64 -20.97
CA LYS A 16 30.57 0.21 -21.06
C LYS A 16 31.92 -0.16 -20.44
N SER A 17 32.81 0.80 -20.27
CA SER A 17 34.12 0.61 -19.64
C SER A 17 34.37 1.70 -18.64
N ALA A 18 35.07 1.39 -17.55
CA ALA A 18 35.44 2.38 -16.56
C ALA A 18 36.23 3.51 -17.21
N TRP A 19 35.70 4.72 -17.10
CA TRP A 19 36.29 5.97 -17.52
C TRP A 19 37.37 6.35 -16.51
N GLY A 20 38.58 5.86 -16.78
CA GLY A 20 39.74 6.04 -15.92
C GLY A 20 40.44 7.38 -16.15
N GLU A 21 41.77 7.31 -16.22
CA GLU A 21 42.65 8.48 -16.23
C GLU A 21 42.43 9.44 -17.41
N ILE A 22 42.62 10.72 -17.12
CA ILE A 22 42.71 11.80 -18.09
C ILE A 22 43.93 11.55 -18.99
N ALA A 23 43.73 11.60 -20.31
CA ALA A 23 44.80 11.56 -21.31
C ALA A 23 45.44 12.93 -21.50
N SER A 24 44.62 13.95 -21.71
CA SER A 24 45.05 15.33 -21.91
C SER A 24 43.91 16.30 -21.60
N THR A 25 44.26 17.58 -21.43
CA THR A 25 43.30 18.66 -21.25
C THR A 25 43.67 19.79 -22.21
N GLN A 26 42.67 20.31 -22.91
CA GLN A 26 42.80 21.46 -23.81
C GLN A 26 41.91 22.59 -23.30
N ARG A 27 42.47 23.79 -23.18
CA ARG A 27 41.75 25.00 -22.78
C ARG A 27 41.27 25.74 -24.01
N TYR A 28 40.03 26.21 -23.96
CA TYR A 28 39.42 27.04 -25.00
C TYR A 28 38.79 28.27 -24.37
N ALA A 29 38.73 29.36 -25.14
CA ALA A 29 38.13 30.61 -24.73
C ALA A 29 37.16 31.10 -25.81
N VAL A 30 35.96 31.49 -25.41
CA VAL A 30 34.96 32.08 -26.30
C VAL A 30 34.45 33.37 -25.67
N GLY A 31 34.89 34.50 -26.22
CA GLY A 31 34.61 35.81 -25.62
C GLY A 31 35.31 35.95 -24.26
N LYS A 32 34.52 36.14 -23.19
CA LYS A 32 35.02 36.21 -21.80
C LYS A 32 34.94 34.87 -21.05
N SER A 33 34.30 33.87 -21.65
CA SER A 33 34.09 32.57 -21.03
C SER A 33 35.21 31.61 -21.41
N GLU A 34 35.61 30.77 -20.46
CA GLU A 34 36.60 29.72 -20.65
C GLU A 34 35.98 28.35 -20.39
N TYR A 35 36.50 27.33 -21.07
CA TYR A 35 36.13 25.94 -20.85
C TYR A 35 37.29 25.02 -21.18
N TYR A 36 37.18 23.79 -20.71
CA TYR A 36 38.22 22.78 -20.82
C TYR A 36 37.64 21.51 -21.44
N VAL A 37 38.27 21.02 -22.50
CA VAL A 37 38.00 19.69 -23.05
C VAL A 37 39.02 18.73 -22.46
N VAL A 38 38.53 17.74 -21.73
CA VAL A 38 39.32 16.73 -21.04
C VAL A 38 39.13 15.40 -21.75
N TYR A 39 40.18 14.92 -22.42
CA TYR A 39 40.17 13.65 -23.14
C TYR A 39 40.48 12.50 -22.20
N ILE A 40 39.79 11.37 -22.36
CA ILE A 40 39.92 10.19 -21.51
C ILE A 40 40.78 9.13 -22.22
N LYS A 41 41.72 8.50 -21.51
CA LYS A 41 42.68 7.53 -22.12
C LYS A 41 42.02 6.36 -22.84
N ARG A 42 40.82 5.96 -22.41
CA ARG A 42 40.06 4.84 -22.98
C ARG A 42 39.04 5.28 -24.04
N GLY A 43 39.08 6.54 -24.47
CA GLY A 43 38.21 7.12 -25.48
C GLY A 43 37.17 8.07 -24.89
N GLY A 44 36.75 9.05 -25.70
CA GLY A 44 35.76 10.07 -25.35
C GLY A 44 36.34 11.29 -24.63
N PHE A 45 35.46 12.24 -24.31
CA PHE A 45 35.83 13.53 -23.73
C PHE A 45 34.78 14.06 -22.73
N VAL A 46 35.21 14.98 -21.87
CA VAL A 46 34.38 15.78 -20.97
C VAL A 46 34.62 17.26 -21.28
N ILE A 47 33.55 18.04 -21.44
CA ILE A 47 33.59 19.49 -21.55
C ILE A 47 33.24 20.08 -20.19
N ALA A 48 34.22 20.71 -19.55
CA ALA A 48 34.10 21.31 -18.23
C ALA A 48 34.08 22.84 -18.31
N ALA A 49 33.28 23.49 -17.47
CA ALA A 49 33.25 24.94 -17.38
C ALA A 49 34.56 25.48 -16.79
N GLY A 50 34.95 26.70 -17.17
CA GLY A 50 36.10 27.40 -16.59
C GLY A 50 35.76 28.36 -15.45
N ASP A 51 34.50 28.39 -15.00
CA ASP A 51 33.97 29.25 -13.94
C ASP A 51 33.22 28.38 -12.92
N ASP A 52 33.58 28.50 -11.63
CA ASP A 52 33.02 27.68 -10.53
C ASP A 52 31.56 28.00 -10.19
N SER A 53 31.03 29.06 -10.79
CA SER A 53 29.64 29.47 -10.65
C SER A 53 28.74 28.94 -11.78
N ILE A 54 29.31 28.24 -12.76
CA ILE A 54 28.62 27.48 -13.81
C ILE A 54 28.70 25.98 -13.49
N GLU A 55 27.71 25.19 -13.93
CA GLU A 55 27.73 23.73 -13.79
C GLU A 55 29.09 23.13 -14.22
N PRO A 56 29.74 22.30 -13.37
CA PRO A 56 31.10 21.83 -13.61
C PRO A 56 31.27 21.05 -14.92
N VAL A 57 30.33 20.16 -15.23
CA VAL A 57 30.34 19.37 -16.47
C VAL A 57 29.20 19.88 -17.36
N ILE A 58 29.53 20.32 -18.57
CA ILE A 58 28.56 20.84 -19.54
C ILE A 58 28.14 19.74 -20.51
N ALA A 59 29.10 18.95 -20.96
CA ALA A 59 28.88 17.86 -21.90
C ALA A 59 29.88 16.74 -21.67
N PHE A 60 29.53 15.52 -22.06
CA PHE A 60 30.46 14.40 -22.09
C PHE A 60 30.03 13.34 -23.12
N SER A 61 30.99 12.67 -23.73
CA SER A 61 30.75 11.61 -24.72
C SER A 61 31.59 10.40 -24.40
N TRP A 62 30.96 9.23 -24.17
CA TRP A 62 31.67 7.98 -23.93
C TRP A 62 31.90 7.08 -25.13
N THR A 63 31.32 7.43 -26.27
CA THR A 63 31.68 6.83 -27.55
C THR A 63 32.99 7.45 -28.03
N GLY A 64 33.75 6.74 -28.89
CA GLY A 64 35.15 7.03 -29.25
C GLY A 64 35.39 8.31 -30.07
N GLY A 65 34.72 9.39 -29.73
CA GLY A 65 34.82 10.71 -30.35
C GLY A 65 36.00 11.54 -29.87
N TYR A 66 36.47 12.41 -30.76
CA TYR A 66 37.35 13.54 -30.44
C TYR A 66 36.51 14.80 -30.66
N PHE A 67 36.47 15.69 -29.67
CA PHE A 67 35.87 17.01 -29.84
C PHE A 67 36.58 17.74 -30.98
N ASP A 68 35.89 17.98 -32.11
CA ASP A 68 36.47 18.73 -33.23
C ASP A 68 36.47 20.25 -32.91
N PRO A 69 37.64 20.87 -32.65
CA PRO A 69 37.73 22.28 -32.30
C PRO A 69 37.68 23.19 -33.54
N ASN A 70 37.42 22.65 -34.73
CA ASN A 70 37.27 23.45 -35.92
C ASN A 70 36.06 24.39 -35.76
N GLU A 71 36.26 25.68 -36.02
CA GLU A 71 35.22 26.71 -35.90
C GLU A 71 33.99 26.46 -36.78
N THR A 72 34.10 25.56 -37.76
CA THR A 72 33.02 25.14 -38.65
C THR A 72 32.35 23.83 -38.24
N SER A 73 32.85 23.16 -37.19
CA SER A 73 32.21 21.96 -36.65
C SER A 73 30.99 22.34 -35.81
N PRO A 74 29.80 21.77 -36.06
CA PRO A 74 28.62 22.19 -35.31
C PRO A 74 28.63 21.83 -33.81
N ILE A 75 29.46 20.88 -33.34
CA ILE A 75 29.69 20.72 -31.89
C ILE A 75 30.44 21.93 -31.31
N TRP A 76 31.45 22.44 -32.02
CA TRP A 76 32.15 23.67 -31.64
C TRP A 76 31.20 24.86 -31.67
N GLU A 77 30.39 25.02 -32.72
CA GLU A 77 29.45 26.13 -32.83
C GLU A 77 28.40 26.09 -31.72
N LEU A 78 27.84 24.92 -31.42
CA LEU A 78 26.92 24.71 -30.31
C LEU A 78 27.56 25.13 -28.98
N MET A 79 28.75 24.60 -28.68
CA MET A 79 29.47 24.91 -27.45
C MET A 79 29.86 26.38 -27.37
N ALA A 80 30.35 26.96 -28.45
CA ALA A 80 30.78 28.36 -28.48
C ALA A 80 29.59 29.33 -28.36
N ASN A 81 28.44 29.00 -28.96
CA ASN A 81 27.24 29.81 -28.81
C ASN A 81 26.67 29.69 -27.40
N ASP A 82 26.59 28.49 -26.85
CA ASP A 82 26.18 28.25 -25.46
C ASP A 82 27.09 29.00 -24.48
N LEU A 83 28.39 28.69 -24.47
CA LEU A 83 29.31 29.15 -23.44
C LEU A 83 29.55 30.66 -23.46
N ARG A 84 29.30 31.33 -24.60
CA ARG A 84 29.31 32.80 -24.68
C ARG A 84 28.15 33.41 -23.91
N ASN A 85 27.01 32.72 -23.86
CA ASN A 85 25.76 33.23 -23.32
C ASN A 85 25.43 32.62 -21.95
N ARG A 86 26.01 31.46 -21.60
CA ARG A 86 25.86 30.81 -20.30
C ARG A 86 26.44 31.67 -19.19
N THR A 87 25.56 32.16 -18.32
CA THR A 87 25.93 32.90 -17.10
C THR A 87 25.82 31.98 -15.87
N PRO A 88 26.47 32.34 -14.76
CA PRO A 88 26.25 31.71 -13.47
C PRO A 88 24.75 31.74 -13.15
N GLU A 89 24.16 30.63 -12.74
CA GLU A 89 22.71 30.50 -12.67
C GLU A 89 22.05 31.62 -11.83
N PRO A 90 21.26 32.53 -12.43
CA PRO A 90 20.18 33.16 -11.69
C PRO A 90 19.06 32.12 -11.62
N GLU A 91 18.62 31.79 -10.40
CA GLU A 91 17.43 31.01 -10.07
C GLU A 91 16.65 30.51 -11.30
N LEU A 92 16.75 29.21 -11.62
CA LEU A 92 15.64 28.50 -12.26
C LEU A 92 14.37 29.06 -11.63
N VAL A 93 13.63 29.82 -12.44
CA VAL A 93 12.33 30.40 -12.10
C VAL A 93 11.63 29.39 -11.22
N ARG A 94 11.24 29.81 -10.00
CA ARG A 94 10.42 29.03 -9.07
C ARG A 94 9.20 28.51 -9.82
N ASP A 95 9.33 27.35 -10.45
CA ASP A 95 8.24 26.65 -11.09
C ASP A 95 8.01 25.45 -10.18
N ASP A 96 7.06 25.63 -9.26
CA ASP A 96 6.65 24.66 -8.22
C ASP A 96 6.20 23.31 -8.82
N LYS A 97 6.17 23.19 -10.15
CA LYS A 97 5.87 21.99 -10.93
C LYS A 97 6.99 20.95 -10.96
N PHE A 98 8.24 21.31 -10.71
CA PHE A 98 9.39 20.36 -10.78
C PHE A 98 9.89 19.97 -9.38
N LYS A 99 9.05 19.30 -8.59
CA LYS A 99 9.33 18.95 -7.18
C LYS A 99 10.41 17.87 -6.97
N SER A 100 10.87 17.16 -8.00
CA SER A 100 11.57 15.87 -7.82
C SER A 100 13.10 15.89 -7.86
N ALA A 101 13.78 16.98 -8.23
CA ALA A 101 15.25 17.06 -8.18
C ALA A 101 15.73 18.08 -7.13
N LYS A 102 16.25 17.60 -6.00
CA LYS A 102 17.00 18.43 -5.04
C LYS A 102 18.16 19.11 -5.80
N LYS A 103 18.10 20.42 -5.93
CA LYS A 103 19.12 21.21 -6.62
C LYS A 103 20.34 21.40 -5.71
N ILE A 104 21.53 21.20 -6.28
CA ILE A 104 22.81 21.55 -5.66
C ILE A 104 23.36 22.75 -6.43
N ALA A 105 23.80 23.80 -5.73
CA ALA A 105 24.39 24.95 -6.39
C ALA A 105 25.67 24.55 -7.12
N ALA A 106 25.95 25.15 -8.28
CA ALA A 106 27.13 24.84 -9.09
C ALA A 106 28.42 24.88 -8.25
N LYS A 107 28.58 25.91 -7.42
CA LYS A 107 29.74 26.09 -6.54
C LYS A 107 29.91 24.95 -5.52
N ASP A 108 28.81 24.44 -4.98
CA ASP A 108 28.86 23.30 -4.05
C ASP A 108 29.27 22.02 -4.78
N LYS A 109 28.80 21.83 -6.03
CA LYS A 109 29.25 20.70 -6.88
C LYS A 109 30.74 20.81 -7.19
N TRP A 110 31.24 22.00 -7.51
CA TRP A 110 32.66 22.24 -7.72
C TRP A 110 33.48 21.84 -6.49
N GLY A 111 33.13 22.37 -5.31
CA GLY A 111 33.82 22.02 -4.06
C GLY A 111 33.77 20.52 -3.74
N MET A 112 32.61 19.88 -3.95
CA MET A 112 32.46 18.43 -3.77
C MET A 112 33.36 17.63 -4.71
N LEU A 113 33.40 18.00 -6.00
CA LEU A 113 34.20 17.31 -7.02
C LEU A 113 35.70 17.60 -6.88
N GLU A 114 36.08 18.72 -6.29
CA GLU A 114 37.47 18.99 -5.92
C GLU A 114 37.89 18.15 -4.73
N TYR A 115 37.06 18.10 -3.68
CA TYR A 115 37.29 17.23 -2.53
C TYR A 115 37.39 15.74 -2.95
N ALA A 116 36.48 15.29 -3.81
CA ALA A 116 36.46 13.94 -4.37
C ALA A 116 37.72 13.60 -5.18
N ALA A 117 38.39 14.60 -5.76
CA ALA A 117 39.61 14.35 -6.52
C ALA A 117 40.78 13.89 -5.64
N GLU A 118 40.76 14.25 -4.35
CA GLU A 118 41.85 14.00 -3.40
C GLU A 118 41.55 12.87 -2.41
N GLN A 119 40.27 12.59 -2.15
CA GLN A 119 39.82 11.67 -1.10
C GLN A 119 39.18 10.41 -1.68
N ASP A 120 39.36 9.25 -1.03
CA ASP A 120 38.83 7.96 -1.50
C ASP A 120 37.35 7.73 -1.15
N ALA A 121 36.80 8.44 -0.17
CA ALA A 121 35.39 8.34 0.24
C ALA A 121 34.69 9.70 0.16
N VAL A 122 33.63 9.79 -0.65
CA VAL A 122 32.81 10.99 -0.82
C VAL A 122 31.40 10.71 -0.29
N PRO A 123 30.92 11.41 0.76
CA PRO A 123 29.63 11.12 1.37
C PRO A 123 28.49 11.80 0.60
N PHE A 124 28.10 11.26 -0.58
CA PHE A 124 27.04 11.84 -1.43
C PHE A 124 25.70 12.07 -0.71
N ALA A 125 25.37 11.21 0.26
CA ALA A 125 24.19 11.35 1.10
C ALA A 125 24.17 12.66 1.92
N ALA A 126 25.35 13.15 2.34
CA ALA A 126 25.48 14.43 3.04
C ALA A 126 25.15 15.64 2.16
N PHE A 127 25.21 15.47 0.84
CA PHE A 127 24.86 16.47 -0.17
C PHE A 127 23.46 16.24 -0.77
N GLY A 128 22.68 15.29 -0.24
CA GLY A 128 21.31 15.05 -0.66
C GLY A 128 21.16 14.36 -2.02
N VAL A 129 22.21 13.70 -2.53
CA VAL A 129 22.19 12.92 -3.78
C VAL A 129 22.07 11.43 -3.45
N SER A 130 21.06 10.76 -4.01
CA SER A 130 20.85 9.31 -3.84
C SER A 130 21.71 8.47 -4.80
N SER A 131 22.01 8.98 -5.99
CA SER A 131 22.87 8.34 -6.98
C SER A 131 23.60 9.38 -7.83
N VAL A 132 24.86 9.11 -8.19
CA VAL A 132 25.65 10.03 -9.02
C VAL A 132 25.13 10.07 -10.46
N SER A 133 24.72 8.93 -11.02
CA SER A 133 24.07 8.83 -12.33
C SER A 133 22.70 8.16 -12.23
N ASP A 134 21.70 8.74 -12.88
CA ASP A 134 20.32 8.26 -12.94
C ASP A 134 19.76 8.45 -14.36
N ILE A 135 20.04 7.48 -15.24
CA ILE A 135 19.50 7.46 -16.59
C ILE A 135 18.00 7.16 -16.52
N ARG A 136 17.19 8.05 -17.11
CA ARG A 136 15.74 7.87 -17.23
C ARG A 136 15.39 7.16 -18.53
N VAL A 137 15.98 7.63 -19.64
CA VAL A 137 15.85 7.04 -20.98
C VAL A 137 17.24 6.91 -21.59
N SER A 138 17.67 5.68 -21.84
CA SER A 138 18.91 5.39 -22.57
C SER A 138 18.75 5.80 -24.05
N PRO A 139 19.85 6.09 -24.78
CA PRO A 139 19.80 6.48 -26.19
C PRO A 139 19.00 5.48 -27.03
N LEU A 140 17.88 5.93 -27.60
CA LEU A 140 16.94 5.12 -28.36
C LEU A 140 17.46 4.83 -29.78
N ILE A 141 18.11 5.82 -30.41
CA ILE A 141 18.58 5.68 -31.79
C ILE A 141 19.86 4.86 -31.83
N GLN A 142 19.74 3.64 -32.33
CA GLN A 142 20.84 2.69 -32.46
C GLN A 142 21.77 3.04 -33.62
N SER A 143 21.24 3.62 -34.70
CA SER A 143 22.01 3.96 -35.88
C SER A 143 23.02 5.07 -35.59
N LYS A 144 24.21 4.94 -36.16
CA LYS A 144 25.29 5.94 -36.14
C LYS A 144 25.62 6.28 -37.58
N TRP A 145 24.69 6.93 -38.27
CA TRP A 145 24.83 7.26 -39.69
C TRP A 145 25.50 8.62 -39.88
N TYR A 146 26.18 8.80 -41.03
CA TYR A 146 26.86 10.03 -41.45
C TYR A 146 26.08 10.67 -42.61
N ASN A 147 26.59 11.75 -43.19
CA ASN A 147 25.93 12.47 -44.30
C ASN A 147 26.60 12.29 -45.67
N GLY A 148 27.67 11.51 -45.78
CA GLY A 148 28.52 11.48 -46.97
C GLY A 148 29.06 10.09 -47.31
N TYR A 149 30.33 10.05 -47.72
CA TYR A 149 31.04 8.81 -48.03
C TYR A 149 31.29 7.99 -46.77
N GLN A 150 31.52 6.69 -46.96
CA GLN A 150 32.02 5.85 -45.90
C GLN A 150 33.50 6.18 -45.61
N SER A 151 33.77 6.73 -44.42
CA SER A 151 35.12 7.10 -43.99
C SER A 151 35.90 5.90 -43.45
N GLY A 152 37.24 5.95 -43.54
CA GLY A 152 38.13 4.92 -42.97
C GLY A 152 38.24 3.61 -43.75
N CYS A 153 37.63 3.51 -44.93
CA CYS A 153 37.62 2.30 -45.76
C CYS A 153 38.36 2.50 -47.10
N ALA A 154 38.95 1.42 -47.65
CA ALA A 154 39.64 1.48 -48.93
C ALA A 154 38.69 1.93 -50.05
N GLY A 155 39.08 2.99 -50.77
CA GLY A 155 38.29 3.56 -51.87
C GLY A 155 37.11 4.45 -51.45
N THR A 156 36.88 4.66 -50.14
CA THR A 156 35.85 5.58 -49.58
C THR A 156 34.57 5.65 -50.42
N PRO A 157 33.82 4.54 -50.54
CA PRO A 157 32.67 4.51 -51.43
C PRO A 157 31.55 5.43 -50.94
N ALA A 158 30.72 5.90 -51.88
CA ALA A 158 29.47 6.55 -51.51
C ALA A 158 28.61 5.60 -50.67
N LEU A 159 27.91 6.15 -49.68
CA LEU A 159 27.07 5.37 -48.76
C LEU A 159 25.79 6.15 -48.45
N TYR A 160 25.89 7.19 -47.62
CA TYR A 160 24.71 7.98 -47.24
C TYR A 160 24.30 8.95 -48.38
N ASN A 161 25.26 9.35 -49.19
CA ASN A 161 25.12 10.16 -50.40
C ASN A 161 25.04 9.34 -51.69
N TYR A 162 24.73 8.04 -51.62
CA TYR A 162 24.80 7.15 -52.79
C TYR A 162 23.89 7.62 -53.94
N TYR A 163 22.66 8.04 -53.63
CA TYR A 163 21.68 8.49 -54.63
C TYR A 163 21.39 10.00 -54.60
N THR A 164 22.10 10.76 -53.78
CA THR A 164 21.94 12.22 -53.77
C THR A 164 22.48 12.82 -55.08
N PRO A 165 21.96 13.98 -55.53
CA PRO A 165 22.47 14.64 -56.71
C PRO A 165 23.98 14.86 -56.63
N ASN A 166 24.73 14.47 -57.67
CA ASN A 166 26.20 14.56 -57.73
C ASN A 166 26.95 13.89 -56.55
N HIS A 167 26.32 12.95 -55.84
CA HIS A 167 26.83 12.40 -54.58
C HIS A 167 27.17 13.48 -53.54
N TYR A 168 26.46 14.61 -53.56
CA TYR A 168 26.58 15.65 -52.56
C TYR A 168 26.11 15.16 -51.19
N VAL A 169 26.56 15.80 -50.12
CA VAL A 169 26.21 15.37 -48.77
C VAL A 169 24.68 15.33 -48.58
N ALA A 170 24.18 14.30 -47.89
CA ALA A 170 22.76 14.04 -47.69
C ALA A 170 22.05 15.13 -46.87
N GLY A 171 22.81 15.92 -46.12
CA GLY A 171 22.31 16.98 -45.24
C GLY A 171 21.87 16.46 -43.87
N CYS A 172 22.03 17.29 -42.83
CA CYS A 172 21.74 16.91 -41.44
C CYS A 172 20.28 16.52 -41.22
N VAL A 173 19.34 17.27 -41.80
CA VAL A 173 17.91 16.98 -41.73
C VAL A 173 17.62 15.61 -42.37
N GLY A 174 18.10 15.36 -43.60
CA GLY A 174 17.86 14.09 -44.30
C GLY A 174 18.38 12.88 -43.52
N VAL A 175 19.58 12.98 -42.94
CA VAL A 175 20.16 11.92 -42.09
C VAL A 175 19.37 11.73 -40.80
N ALA A 176 18.95 12.80 -40.13
CA ALA A 176 18.13 12.70 -38.93
C ALA A 176 16.81 11.97 -39.19
N LEU A 177 16.10 12.29 -40.28
CA LEU A 177 14.87 11.59 -40.66
C LEU A 177 15.15 10.13 -41.04
N ALA A 178 16.21 9.86 -41.78
CA ALA A 178 16.55 8.48 -42.18
C ALA A 178 16.84 7.59 -40.97
N GLN A 179 17.58 8.11 -39.98
CA GLN A 179 17.84 7.41 -38.71
C GLN A 179 16.56 7.22 -37.88
N LEU A 180 15.70 8.23 -37.82
CA LEU A 180 14.41 8.15 -37.13
C LEU A 180 13.48 7.11 -37.79
N MET A 181 13.36 7.12 -39.11
CA MET A 181 12.62 6.10 -39.86
C MET A 181 13.20 4.70 -39.66
N ARG A 182 14.53 4.58 -39.61
CA ARG A 182 15.19 3.32 -39.29
C ARG A 182 14.88 2.83 -37.87
N TYR A 183 14.76 3.72 -36.90
CA TYR A 183 14.38 3.37 -35.53
C TYR A 183 12.96 2.83 -35.45
N HIS A 184 12.02 3.46 -36.15
CA HIS A 184 10.63 2.97 -36.21
C HIS A 184 10.45 1.77 -37.16
N GLU A 185 11.43 1.49 -38.03
CA GLU A 185 11.28 0.60 -39.19
C GLU A 185 10.03 0.92 -40.00
N TYR A 186 9.81 2.22 -40.24
CA TYR A 186 8.62 2.78 -40.87
C TYR A 186 9.00 3.83 -41.93
N PRO A 187 8.33 3.90 -43.10
CA PRO A 187 7.08 3.21 -43.47
C PRO A 187 7.23 1.70 -43.74
N ASP A 188 6.18 0.94 -43.43
CA ASP A 188 6.03 -0.48 -43.81
C ASP A 188 5.41 -0.66 -45.21
N PHE A 189 5.09 0.46 -45.87
CA PHE A 189 4.65 0.54 -47.26
C PHE A 189 5.68 1.27 -48.14
N GLY A 190 5.53 1.15 -49.46
CA GLY A 190 6.39 1.84 -50.41
C GLY A 190 6.00 3.30 -50.55
N PRO A 191 6.94 4.27 -50.41
CA PRO A 191 6.64 5.70 -50.52
C PRO A 191 6.28 6.13 -51.95
N GLY A 192 6.37 5.22 -52.93
CA GLY A 192 6.18 5.53 -54.34
C GLY A 192 7.35 6.33 -54.92
N THR A 193 7.13 6.94 -56.09
CA THR A 193 8.11 7.82 -56.76
C THR A 193 7.60 9.26 -56.94
N PRO A 194 6.99 9.92 -55.93
CA PRO A 194 6.56 11.30 -56.07
C PRO A 194 7.75 12.23 -56.33
N MET A 195 7.51 13.26 -57.14
CA MET A 195 8.50 14.28 -57.50
C MET A 195 8.43 15.49 -56.57
N PHE A 196 9.59 15.96 -56.15
CA PHE A 196 9.75 17.18 -55.35
C PHE A 196 10.71 18.15 -56.03
N ASN A 197 10.51 19.44 -55.80
CA ASN A 197 11.44 20.48 -56.22
C ASN A 197 12.54 20.64 -55.16
N ILE A 198 13.76 20.33 -55.55
CA ILE A 198 14.99 20.50 -54.76
C ILE A 198 15.84 21.60 -55.38
N LYS A 199 16.93 21.98 -54.70
CA LYS A 199 17.97 22.83 -55.28
C LYS A 199 19.30 22.09 -55.33
N VAL A 200 20.05 22.25 -56.40
CA VAL A 200 21.44 21.76 -56.52
C VAL A 200 22.29 22.93 -56.99
N ASP A 201 23.29 23.30 -56.19
CA ASP A 201 24.15 24.48 -56.44
C ASP A 201 23.33 25.76 -56.74
N GLY A 202 22.22 25.93 -56.02
CA GLY A 202 21.30 27.06 -56.14
C GLY A 202 20.27 26.96 -57.27
N LEU A 203 20.40 25.98 -58.17
CA LEU A 203 19.48 25.76 -59.29
C LEU A 203 18.33 24.84 -58.90
N GLN A 204 17.10 25.22 -59.22
CA GLN A 204 15.93 24.36 -58.98
C GLN A 204 15.93 23.15 -59.92
N MET A 205 15.63 21.98 -59.37
CA MET A 205 15.55 20.72 -60.09
C MET A 205 14.44 19.85 -59.49
N ASN A 206 13.77 19.05 -60.31
CA ASN A 206 12.85 18.03 -59.81
C ASN A 206 13.61 16.73 -59.57
N ALA A 207 13.37 16.10 -58.42
CA ALA A 207 13.88 14.78 -58.09
C ALA A 207 12.73 13.90 -57.60
N SER A 208 12.73 12.64 -58.02
CA SER A 208 11.74 11.65 -57.56
C SER A 208 12.30 10.85 -56.40
N LEU A 209 11.44 10.46 -55.47
CA LEU A 209 11.79 9.38 -54.54
C LEU A 209 12.04 8.09 -55.30
N ARG A 210 12.84 7.23 -54.68
CA ARG A 210 13.23 5.92 -55.22
C ARG A 210 12.45 4.78 -54.58
N GLY A 211 12.08 4.89 -53.29
CA GLY A 211 11.66 3.75 -52.48
C GLY A 211 12.80 2.74 -52.27
N GLY A 212 12.51 1.65 -51.56
CA GLY A 212 13.51 0.65 -51.19
C GLY A 212 14.08 -0.18 -52.34
N ASP A 213 13.40 -0.23 -53.48
CA ASP A 213 13.76 -1.02 -54.66
C ASP A 213 14.08 -0.16 -55.91
N GLY A 214 14.03 1.17 -55.78
CA GLY A 214 14.20 2.11 -56.90
C GLY A 214 12.94 2.32 -57.78
N GLY A 215 11.86 1.58 -57.55
CA GLY A 215 10.56 1.69 -58.22
C GLY A 215 9.44 2.22 -57.32
N GLY A 216 9.77 2.72 -56.13
CA GLY A 216 8.83 3.22 -55.13
C GLY A 216 8.36 2.17 -54.12
N GLY A 217 8.96 0.98 -54.11
CA GLY A 217 8.63 -0.12 -53.20
C GLY A 217 9.07 0.06 -51.75
N VAL A 218 8.73 -0.90 -50.91
CA VAL A 218 8.96 -0.89 -49.45
C VAL A 218 10.45 -0.90 -49.13
N TYR A 219 10.86 -0.19 -48.07
CA TYR A 219 12.22 -0.23 -47.56
C TYR A 219 12.55 -1.57 -46.91
N ASN A 220 13.72 -2.12 -47.23
CA ASN A 220 14.23 -3.33 -46.56
C ASN A 220 15.11 -2.94 -45.37
N TRP A 221 14.49 -2.80 -44.19
CA TRP A 221 15.16 -2.39 -42.95
C TRP A 221 16.28 -3.34 -42.49
N SER A 222 16.18 -4.63 -42.84
CA SER A 222 17.22 -5.63 -42.52
C SER A 222 18.54 -5.39 -43.27
N LEU A 223 18.49 -4.70 -44.42
CA LEU A 223 19.67 -4.29 -45.18
C LEU A 223 20.29 -2.98 -44.68
N MET A 224 19.72 -2.35 -43.65
CA MET A 224 20.18 -1.06 -43.13
C MET A 224 20.84 -1.25 -41.76
N PRO A 225 22.11 -1.70 -41.69
CA PRO A 225 22.80 -1.88 -40.41
C PRO A 225 22.92 -0.56 -39.65
N PHE A 226 22.79 -0.63 -38.32
CA PHE A 226 22.89 0.55 -37.46
C PHE A 226 24.26 1.24 -37.55
N ILE A 227 25.34 0.45 -37.60
CA ILE A 227 26.71 0.96 -37.68
C ILE A 227 27.43 0.28 -38.86
N PRO A 228 27.43 0.90 -40.06
CA PRO A 228 28.01 0.29 -41.25
C PRO A 228 29.55 0.32 -41.21
N GLY A 229 30.18 -0.86 -41.11
CA GLY A 229 31.63 -1.03 -41.17
C GLY A 229 32.17 -1.24 -42.59
N CYS A 230 33.50 -1.31 -42.77
CA CYS A 230 34.13 -1.40 -44.09
C CYS A 230 33.81 -2.68 -44.90
N SER A 231 33.14 -3.65 -44.30
CA SER A 231 32.68 -4.90 -44.93
C SER A 231 31.21 -4.86 -45.38
N ILE A 232 30.56 -3.69 -45.37
CA ILE A 232 29.18 -3.52 -45.84
C ILE A 232 29.04 -3.92 -47.32
N THR A 233 27.96 -4.63 -47.66
CA THR A 233 27.68 -5.09 -49.03
C THR A 233 27.15 -3.98 -49.94
N SER A 234 27.13 -4.20 -51.27
CA SER A 234 26.47 -3.27 -52.21
C SER A 234 25.02 -2.99 -51.82
N ASP A 235 24.26 -4.04 -51.55
CA ASP A 235 22.82 -3.97 -51.31
C ASP A 235 22.52 -3.20 -50.03
N GLN A 236 23.34 -3.37 -49.00
CA GLN A 236 23.23 -2.61 -47.76
C GLN A 236 23.58 -1.13 -47.95
N ARG A 237 24.59 -0.80 -48.78
CA ARG A 237 24.93 0.60 -49.10
C ARG A 237 23.80 1.27 -49.89
N GLU A 238 23.24 0.57 -50.87
CA GLU A 238 22.14 1.07 -51.70
C GLU A 238 20.87 1.26 -50.87
N ALA A 239 20.56 0.34 -49.95
CA ALA A 239 19.43 0.48 -49.04
C ALA A 239 19.55 1.73 -48.15
N ILE A 240 20.70 1.94 -47.50
CA ILE A 240 20.93 3.15 -46.67
C ILE A 240 20.92 4.41 -47.56
N GLY A 241 21.57 4.36 -48.72
CA GLY A 241 21.61 5.47 -49.66
C GLY A 241 20.23 5.86 -50.20
N ALA A 242 19.34 4.89 -50.41
CA ALA A 242 17.98 5.12 -50.88
C ALA A 242 17.17 5.92 -49.84
N ILE A 243 17.15 5.47 -48.59
CA ILE A 243 16.40 6.18 -47.55
C ILE A 243 16.98 7.56 -47.22
N CYS A 244 18.31 7.72 -47.22
CA CYS A 244 18.95 9.02 -47.03
C CYS A 244 18.63 10.00 -48.18
N SER A 245 18.64 9.51 -49.42
CA SER A 245 18.27 10.29 -50.60
C SER A 245 16.79 10.68 -50.55
N ASP A 246 15.90 9.74 -50.30
CA ASP A 246 14.45 9.97 -50.28
C ASP A 246 14.06 10.93 -49.15
N ALA A 247 14.65 10.79 -47.96
CA ALA A 247 14.48 11.74 -46.87
C ALA A 247 14.89 13.16 -47.29
N GLY A 248 16.06 13.32 -47.93
CA GLY A 248 16.53 14.60 -48.43
C GLY A 248 15.63 15.22 -49.52
N ILE A 249 15.18 14.41 -50.47
CA ILE A 249 14.27 14.85 -51.53
C ILE A 249 12.92 15.30 -50.94
N ALA A 250 12.36 14.52 -50.00
CA ALA A 250 11.07 14.82 -49.37
C ALA A 250 11.07 16.11 -48.56
N VAL A 251 12.22 16.48 -47.95
CA VAL A 251 12.39 17.77 -47.25
C VAL A 251 12.78 18.92 -48.18
N LYS A 252 12.75 18.70 -49.51
CA LYS A 252 13.07 19.72 -50.52
C LYS A 252 14.48 20.32 -50.33
N MET A 253 15.44 19.44 -50.04
CA MET A 253 16.81 19.79 -49.70
C MET A 253 17.47 20.72 -50.73
N SER A 254 18.28 21.65 -50.24
CA SER A 254 19.22 22.42 -51.05
C SER A 254 20.61 21.77 -50.97
N TYR A 255 20.98 21.01 -51.99
CA TYR A 255 22.24 20.28 -52.07
C TYR A 255 23.39 21.14 -52.58
N THR A 256 24.55 21.04 -51.92
CA THR A 256 25.85 21.50 -52.43
C THR A 256 26.93 20.49 -52.07
N SER A 257 28.12 20.60 -52.64
CA SER A 257 29.20 19.63 -52.41
C SER A 257 29.59 19.47 -50.93
N ASN A 258 29.51 20.55 -50.15
CA ASN A 258 30.06 20.60 -48.78
C ASN A 258 28.99 20.74 -47.69
N LEU A 259 27.79 21.25 -48.03
CA LEU A 259 26.72 21.47 -47.07
C LEU A 259 25.35 21.39 -47.76
N SER A 260 24.46 20.57 -47.23
CA SER A 260 23.08 20.47 -47.71
C SER A 260 22.12 20.82 -46.59
N THR A 261 21.18 21.73 -46.86
CA THR A 261 20.30 22.32 -45.84
C THR A 261 18.82 22.19 -46.19
N ALA A 262 17.99 22.06 -45.14
CA ALA A 262 16.54 22.04 -45.17
C ALA A 262 16.00 22.57 -43.83
N THR A 263 14.68 22.68 -43.68
CA THR A 263 14.04 23.19 -42.44
C THR A 263 13.32 22.08 -41.68
N LEU A 264 13.15 22.22 -40.36
CA LEU A 264 12.38 21.25 -39.58
C LEU A 264 10.87 21.26 -39.88
N LEU A 265 10.33 22.39 -40.36
CA LEU A 265 8.97 22.41 -40.89
C LEU A 265 8.82 21.49 -42.13
N SER A 266 9.85 21.44 -43.00
CA SER A 266 9.87 20.51 -44.13
C SER A 266 10.08 19.06 -43.69
N ALA A 267 10.86 18.82 -42.62
CA ALA A 267 10.99 17.51 -41.98
C ALA A 267 9.65 16.97 -41.49
N LYS A 268 8.93 17.78 -40.68
CA LYS A 268 7.58 17.44 -40.21
C LYS A 268 6.64 17.15 -41.38
N SER A 269 6.68 17.98 -42.41
CA SER A 269 5.84 17.80 -43.61
C SER A 269 6.16 16.50 -44.35
N ALA A 270 7.44 16.12 -44.45
CA ALA A 270 7.88 14.88 -45.08
C ALA A 270 7.40 13.65 -44.30
N LEU A 271 7.62 13.63 -42.98
CA LEU A 271 7.15 12.54 -42.10
C LEU A 271 5.65 12.30 -42.26
N TRP A 272 4.85 13.36 -42.17
CA TRP A 272 3.38 13.25 -42.27
C TRP A 272 2.88 12.93 -43.68
N ARG A 273 3.30 13.70 -44.70
CA ARG A 273 2.70 13.62 -46.05
C ARG A 273 3.34 12.59 -46.98
N THR A 274 4.58 12.21 -46.72
CA THR A 274 5.37 11.39 -47.64
C THR A 274 5.62 10.01 -47.06
N PHE A 275 6.01 9.96 -45.79
CA PHE A 275 6.33 8.71 -45.11
C PHE A 275 5.19 8.20 -44.22
N GLY A 276 4.05 8.90 -44.19
CA GLY A 276 2.80 8.43 -43.59
C GLY A 276 2.82 8.29 -42.08
N PHE A 277 3.66 9.03 -41.36
CA PHE A 277 3.56 9.09 -39.90
C PHE A 277 2.23 9.75 -39.53
N ASP A 278 1.41 9.07 -38.74
CA ASP A 278 0.11 9.61 -38.29
C ASP A 278 0.28 10.90 -37.47
N ASN A 279 1.38 11.03 -36.74
CA ASN A 279 1.66 12.22 -35.94
C ASN A 279 3.12 12.68 -36.09
N ALA A 280 3.27 14.00 -36.17
CA ALA A 280 4.53 14.74 -36.09
C ALA A 280 4.15 16.22 -36.01
N ILE A 281 4.69 16.95 -35.05
CA ILE A 281 4.31 18.34 -34.78
C ILE A 281 5.57 19.20 -34.73
N TRP A 282 5.53 20.36 -35.38
CA TRP A 282 6.68 21.28 -35.43
C TRP A 282 6.49 22.46 -34.48
N ALA A 283 7.36 22.54 -33.48
CA ALA A 283 7.51 23.68 -32.59
C ALA A 283 8.63 24.61 -33.05
N ASP A 284 8.40 25.92 -32.97
CA ASP A 284 9.34 26.98 -33.32
C ASP A 284 9.58 27.95 -32.15
N LYS A 285 10.59 28.82 -32.27
CA LYS A 285 10.91 29.88 -31.29
C LYS A 285 11.13 29.36 -29.86
N ILE A 286 11.56 28.11 -29.75
CA ILE A 286 11.83 27.45 -28.46
C ILE A 286 12.90 28.22 -27.67
N ASN A 287 13.85 28.83 -28.38
CA ASN A 287 14.89 29.66 -27.81
C ASN A 287 14.40 30.92 -27.09
N THR A 288 13.16 31.34 -27.34
CA THR A 288 12.52 32.47 -26.65
C THR A 288 11.42 32.04 -25.67
N GLY A 289 11.10 30.75 -25.63
CA GLY A 289 10.07 30.17 -24.76
C GLY A 289 10.58 29.83 -23.36
N PRO A 290 9.68 29.43 -22.43
CA PRO A 290 10.06 28.96 -21.12
C PRO A 290 10.72 27.57 -21.23
N PHE A 291 11.72 27.32 -20.38
CA PHE A 291 12.45 26.05 -20.38
C PHE A 291 11.57 24.85 -20.04
N SER A 292 10.55 25.04 -19.20
CA SER A 292 9.56 24.00 -18.89
C SER A 292 8.87 23.46 -20.14
N SER A 293 8.61 24.31 -21.14
CA SER A 293 8.06 23.87 -22.43
C SER A 293 9.04 23.05 -23.26
N LEU A 294 10.34 23.39 -23.26
CA LEU A 294 11.35 22.53 -23.90
C LEU A 294 11.37 21.15 -23.23
N ILE A 295 11.39 21.10 -21.89
CA ILE A 295 11.45 19.84 -21.16
C ILE A 295 10.19 19.00 -21.39
N GLU A 296 9.01 19.61 -21.44
CA GLU A 296 7.77 18.91 -21.81
C GLU A 296 7.84 18.35 -23.23
N LEU A 297 8.35 19.12 -24.21
CA LEU A 297 8.54 18.65 -25.60
C LEU A 297 9.44 17.41 -25.67
N LEU A 298 10.59 17.46 -24.99
CA LEU A 298 11.62 16.42 -25.06
C LEU A 298 11.24 15.21 -24.20
N ASN A 299 11.12 15.40 -22.88
CA ASN A 299 11.12 14.26 -21.97
C ASN A 299 9.82 13.46 -22.02
N SER A 300 8.66 14.09 -22.30
CA SER A 300 7.42 13.32 -22.49
C SER A 300 7.50 12.38 -23.68
N ASN A 301 8.12 12.85 -24.77
CA ASN A 301 8.36 12.05 -25.97
C ASN A 301 9.36 10.92 -25.69
N LEU A 302 10.47 11.24 -25.03
CA LEU A 302 11.49 10.24 -24.68
C LEU A 302 10.94 9.16 -23.73
N ASP A 303 10.12 9.52 -22.75
CA ASP A 303 9.44 8.57 -21.86
C ASP A 303 8.48 7.64 -22.63
N ALA A 304 7.86 8.15 -23.70
CA ALA A 304 7.02 7.39 -24.61
C ALA A 304 7.83 6.59 -25.67
N GLY A 305 9.17 6.64 -25.62
CA GLY A 305 10.03 5.96 -26.59
C GLY A 305 10.03 6.62 -27.98
N LEU A 306 9.74 7.92 -28.04
CA LEU A 306 9.70 8.72 -29.27
C LEU A 306 10.89 9.70 -29.29
N PRO A 307 11.93 9.46 -30.11
CA PRO A 307 12.99 10.43 -30.34
C PRO A 307 12.44 11.71 -30.99
N VAL A 308 13.05 12.86 -30.68
CA VAL A 308 12.68 14.15 -31.26
C VAL A 308 13.78 14.70 -32.16
N VAL A 309 13.40 15.48 -33.17
CA VAL A 309 14.36 16.16 -34.06
C VAL A 309 14.51 17.61 -33.59
N LEU A 310 15.72 18.04 -33.26
CA LEU A 310 16.01 19.40 -32.80
C LEU A 310 16.77 20.18 -33.85
N ALA A 311 16.47 21.46 -33.98
CA ALA A 311 17.34 22.41 -34.67
C ALA A 311 18.13 23.18 -33.61
N ILE A 312 19.46 23.08 -33.68
CA ILE A 312 20.37 23.80 -32.79
C ILE A 312 20.97 25.02 -33.49
N ASP A 313 21.11 26.11 -32.74
CA ASP A 313 21.58 27.42 -33.21
C ASP A 313 23.11 27.47 -33.35
N GLY A 314 23.58 27.98 -34.49
CA GLY A 314 24.98 28.05 -34.94
C GLY A 314 25.12 29.01 -36.14
N ARG A 315 26.30 29.12 -36.78
CA ARG A 315 26.43 29.93 -38.02
C ARG A 315 25.63 29.31 -39.17
N ALA A 316 25.53 27.98 -39.17
CA ALA A 316 24.54 27.23 -39.94
C ALA A 316 23.69 26.42 -38.96
N SER A 317 22.37 26.60 -38.98
CA SER A 317 21.46 25.77 -38.18
C SER A 317 21.69 24.28 -38.48
N HIS A 318 21.85 23.46 -37.44
CA HIS A 318 22.12 22.03 -37.56
C HIS A 318 20.97 21.21 -36.97
N ALA A 319 20.60 20.13 -37.66
CA ALA A 319 19.54 19.23 -37.20
C ALA A 319 20.15 18.00 -36.52
N VAL A 320 19.67 17.71 -35.30
CA VAL A 320 20.15 16.60 -34.46
C VAL A 320 18.96 15.81 -33.91
N LEU A 321 19.21 14.58 -33.46
CA LEU A 321 18.19 13.80 -32.75
C LEU A 321 18.47 13.89 -31.25
N SER A 322 17.44 14.17 -30.45
CA SER A 322 17.49 13.88 -29.01
C SER A 322 16.72 12.60 -28.75
N ASP A 323 17.40 11.64 -28.14
CA ASP A 323 16.93 10.26 -28.04
C ASP A 323 17.22 9.63 -26.67
N GLY A 324 17.56 10.42 -25.66
CA GLY A 324 17.76 9.93 -24.30
C GLY A 324 17.91 11.09 -23.31
N TYR A 325 17.64 10.83 -22.03
CA TYR A 325 17.86 11.82 -20.97
C TYR A 325 18.12 11.14 -19.60
N GLY A 326 18.80 11.86 -18.72
CA GLY A 326 19.17 11.36 -17.38
C GLY A 326 19.73 12.47 -16.51
N TYR A 327 20.06 12.12 -15.27
CA TYR A 327 20.64 13.06 -14.31
C TYR A 327 22.01 12.61 -13.83
N ASN A 328 23.01 13.48 -13.91
CA ASN A 328 24.29 13.29 -13.25
C ASN A 328 24.48 14.37 -12.18
N LEU A 329 24.68 13.98 -10.91
CA LEU A 329 24.76 14.90 -9.76
C LEU A 329 23.60 15.92 -9.73
N ALA A 330 22.38 15.41 -9.92
CA ALA A 330 21.13 16.19 -10.02
C ALA A 330 21.05 17.18 -11.21
N THR A 331 22.03 17.18 -12.11
CA THR A 331 22.00 17.93 -13.38
C THR A 331 21.40 17.09 -14.48
N MET A 332 20.38 17.61 -15.16
CA MET A 332 19.78 16.94 -16.31
C MET A 332 20.68 17.06 -17.54
N TYR A 333 20.83 15.95 -18.27
CA TYR A 333 21.47 15.90 -19.57
C TYR A 333 20.58 15.17 -20.57
N HIS A 334 20.62 15.61 -21.81
CA HIS A 334 20.01 14.95 -22.96
C HIS A 334 21.08 14.34 -23.84
N HIS A 335 20.86 13.13 -24.32
CA HIS A 335 21.70 12.54 -25.35
C HIS A 335 21.32 13.15 -26.70
N LEU A 336 22.34 13.56 -27.45
CA LEU A 336 22.22 14.09 -28.79
C LEU A 336 22.97 13.19 -29.77
N ASN A 337 22.25 12.64 -30.75
CA ASN A 337 22.84 12.02 -31.93
C ASN A 337 23.02 13.09 -33.01
N MET A 338 24.28 13.38 -33.33
CA MET A 338 24.64 14.51 -34.20
C MET A 338 24.51 14.20 -35.69
N GLY A 339 24.22 12.95 -36.05
CA GLY A 339 24.13 12.50 -37.45
C GLY A 339 25.49 12.38 -38.14
N TRP A 340 26.56 12.18 -37.37
CA TRP A 340 27.94 12.08 -37.87
C TRP A 340 28.65 10.80 -37.44
N GLY A 341 28.05 9.66 -37.70
CA GLY A 341 28.76 8.39 -37.52
C GLY A 341 29.03 8.05 -36.06
N GLY A 342 28.36 8.72 -35.11
CA GLY A 342 28.58 8.57 -33.68
C GLY A 342 29.85 9.24 -33.13
N LEU A 343 30.61 9.98 -33.96
CA LEU A 343 31.84 10.65 -33.55
C LEU A 343 31.58 11.77 -32.52
N ASP A 344 30.46 12.47 -32.64
CA ASP A 344 30.09 13.59 -31.78
C ASP A 344 28.77 13.32 -31.06
N ASP A 345 28.38 12.07 -30.83
CA ASP A 345 27.22 11.80 -29.99
C ASP A 345 27.61 12.06 -28.53
N PHE A 346 26.88 12.91 -27.82
CA PHE A 346 27.21 13.29 -26.44
C PHE A 346 25.96 13.53 -25.59
N TRP A 347 26.18 13.50 -24.28
CA TRP A 347 25.24 13.98 -23.29
C TRP A 347 25.50 15.43 -23.02
N TYR A 348 24.45 16.23 -23.09
CA TYR A 348 24.54 17.66 -23.04
C TYR A 348 23.57 18.23 -22.02
N ASN A 349 24.10 19.08 -21.14
CA ASN A 349 23.28 19.92 -20.29
C ASN A 349 22.78 21.09 -21.13
N LEU A 350 21.60 20.92 -21.76
CA LEU A 350 20.98 21.97 -22.57
C LEU A 350 20.89 23.28 -21.77
N PRO A 351 21.44 24.39 -22.27
CA PRO A 351 21.54 25.62 -21.50
C PRO A 351 20.17 26.16 -21.15
N MET A 352 20.01 26.50 -19.88
CA MET A 352 18.97 27.39 -19.42
C MET A 352 19.63 28.65 -18.87
N VAL A 353 19.50 29.76 -19.60
CA VAL A 353 20.07 31.03 -19.15
C VAL A 353 19.06 32.13 -19.31
N VAL A 354 18.65 32.75 -18.21
CA VAL A 354 17.92 34.02 -18.26
C VAL A 354 18.95 35.13 -18.40
N THR A 355 19.02 35.72 -19.59
CA THR A 355 19.88 36.88 -19.86
C THR A 355 19.12 38.17 -19.65
N SER A 356 19.82 39.31 -19.58
CA SER A 356 19.18 40.64 -19.57
C SER A 356 18.35 40.97 -20.82
N ARG A 357 18.37 40.09 -21.84
CA ARG A 357 17.61 40.20 -23.10
C ARG A 357 16.51 39.13 -23.25
N GLY A 358 16.29 38.29 -22.24
CA GLY A 358 15.34 37.16 -22.28
C GLY A 358 16.00 35.80 -22.03
N THR A 359 15.24 34.72 -22.13
CA THR A 359 15.75 33.33 -22.06
C THR A 359 16.65 33.05 -23.27
N PHE A 360 17.79 32.39 -23.03
CA PHE A 360 18.67 31.86 -24.05
C PHE A 360 18.65 30.33 -23.96
N ASN A 361 18.44 29.71 -25.12
CA ASN A 361 18.54 28.27 -25.35
C ASN A 361 19.15 28.07 -26.74
N THR A 362 19.97 27.04 -26.90
CA THR A 362 20.55 26.67 -28.20
C THR A 362 19.55 25.96 -29.11
N VAL A 363 18.42 25.48 -28.58
CA VAL A 363 17.36 24.83 -29.37
C VAL A 363 16.39 25.89 -29.93
N THR A 364 16.26 25.92 -31.25
CA THR A 364 15.40 26.88 -31.98
C THR A 364 14.06 26.28 -32.38
N ASP A 365 14.10 25.06 -32.92
CA ASP A 365 12.94 24.32 -33.38
C ASP A 365 12.99 22.86 -32.88
N CYS A 366 11.82 22.21 -32.81
CA CYS A 366 11.69 20.80 -32.47
C CYS A 366 10.59 20.16 -33.34
N VAL A 367 10.82 18.96 -33.85
CA VAL A 367 9.76 18.06 -34.33
C VAL A 367 9.57 16.98 -33.28
N TYR A 368 8.35 16.88 -32.75
CA TYR A 368 7.99 16.04 -31.62
C TYR A 368 6.66 15.32 -31.87
N ASN A 369 6.26 14.43 -30.96
CA ASN A 369 5.11 13.54 -31.11
C ASN A 369 5.19 12.75 -32.44
N ILE A 370 6.40 12.33 -32.82
CA ILE A 370 6.67 11.63 -34.09
C ILE A 370 6.31 10.15 -33.92
N ALA A 371 5.15 9.75 -34.42
CA ALA A 371 4.64 8.40 -34.26
C ALA A 371 4.12 7.83 -35.58
N PRO A 372 4.47 6.57 -35.93
CA PRO A 372 3.93 5.90 -37.11
C PRO A 372 2.40 5.81 -37.08
N SER A 373 1.80 5.61 -35.90
CA SER A 373 0.36 5.42 -35.73
C SER A 373 -0.24 6.20 -34.56
N GLY A 374 -1.42 6.77 -34.79
CA GLY A 374 -2.24 7.49 -33.82
C GLY A 374 -1.77 8.92 -33.53
N THR A 375 -2.72 9.74 -33.08
CA THR A 375 -2.53 11.15 -32.70
C THR A 375 -3.02 11.41 -31.28
N GLY A 376 -2.40 12.35 -30.58
CA GLY A 376 -2.83 12.81 -29.26
C GLY A 376 -1.67 13.40 -28.46
N GLU A 377 -1.93 13.63 -27.19
CA GLU A 377 -0.96 14.16 -26.22
C GLU A 377 -0.33 13.04 -25.39
N ILE A 378 0.74 13.39 -24.67
CA ILE A 378 1.43 12.50 -23.74
C ILE A 378 1.26 12.99 -22.31
N ILE A 379 1.00 12.08 -21.37
CA ILE A 379 1.29 12.29 -19.95
C ILE A 379 2.31 11.27 -19.50
N SER A 380 3.45 11.70 -18.95
CA SER A 380 4.50 10.81 -18.48
C SER A 380 5.07 11.23 -17.11
N GLY A 381 5.74 10.28 -16.47
CA GLY A 381 6.40 10.49 -15.18
C GLY A 381 7.12 9.24 -14.67
N ARG A 382 7.54 9.28 -13.41
CA ARG A 382 8.25 8.18 -12.74
C ARG A 382 7.56 7.74 -11.46
N VAL A 383 7.61 6.45 -11.17
CA VAL A 383 7.23 5.88 -9.88
C VAL A 383 8.47 5.47 -9.10
N THR A 384 8.55 5.88 -7.84
CA THR A 384 9.64 5.54 -6.92
C THR A 384 9.13 5.02 -5.57
N ASP A 385 9.97 4.26 -4.86
CA ASP A 385 9.71 3.81 -3.50
C ASP A 385 10.07 4.89 -2.45
N ALA A 386 9.92 4.57 -1.17
CA ALA A 386 10.24 5.47 -0.06
C ALA A 386 11.73 5.88 0.01
N ALA A 387 12.62 5.07 -0.55
CA ALA A 387 14.05 5.35 -0.63
C ALA A 387 14.44 6.12 -1.92
N GLY A 388 13.46 6.39 -2.80
CA GLY A 388 13.67 7.04 -4.08
C GLY A 388 14.16 6.09 -5.19
N ASN A 389 14.15 4.78 -4.96
CA ASN A 389 14.50 3.81 -6.00
C ASN A 389 13.34 3.69 -7.01
N PRO A 390 13.64 3.47 -8.30
CA PRO A 390 12.60 3.26 -9.31
C PRO A 390 11.79 1.98 -9.07
N VAL A 391 10.47 2.07 -9.26
CA VAL A 391 9.56 0.92 -9.12
C VAL A 391 9.11 0.43 -10.49
N ALA A 392 9.60 -0.75 -10.87
CA ALA A 392 9.24 -1.40 -12.13
C ALA A 392 7.92 -2.17 -12.04
N GLY A 393 7.14 -2.21 -13.13
CA GLY A 393 5.91 -2.98 -13.21
C GLY A 393 4.79 -2.46 -12.31
N ALA A 394 4.76 -1.16 -12.00
CA ALA A 394 3.62 -0.48 -11.39
C ALA A 394 2.62 -0.13 -12.50
N THR A 395 1.33 -0.40 -12.26
CA THR A 395 0.26 -0.07 -13.21
C THR A 395 -0.16 1.37 -12.99
N ILE A 396 -0.16 2.17 -14.06
CA ILE A 396 -0.63 3.55 -14.05
C ILE A 396 -1.95 3.60 -14.78
N THR A 397 -2.95 4.23 -14.17
CA THR A 397 -4.27 4.43 -14.77
C THR A 397 -4.60 5.91 -14.75
N ALA A 398 -4.92 6.49 -15.91
CA ALA A 398 -5.49 7.83 -16.02
C ALA A 398 -6.97 7.72 -16.36
N GLN A 399 -7.82 8.30 -15.52
CA GLN A 399 -9.27 8.32 -15.68
C GLN A 399 -9.73 9.73 -16.03
N TRP A 400 -10.69 9.81 -16.95
CA TRP A 400 -11.42 11.02 -17.33
C TRP A 400 -12.88 10.65 -17.60
N PRO A 401 -13.82 11.61 -17.70
CA PRO A 401 -15.26 11.31 -17.74
C PRO A 401 -15.71 10.34 -18.84
N SER A 402 -14.95 10.24 -19.94
CA SER A 402 -15.32 9.42 -21.12
C SER A 402 -14.52 8.12 -21.27
N GLY A 403 -13.60 7.80 -20.34
CA GLY A 403 -12.85 6.55 -20.42
C GLY A 403 -11.61 6.48 -19.52
N THR A 404 -10.77 5.49 -19.79
CA THR A 404 -9.54 5.25 -19.03
C THR A 404 -8.39 4.89 -19.96
N PHE A 405 -7.19 5.32 -19.61
CA PHE A 405 -5.95 4.89 -20.24
C PHE A 405 -5.04 4.24 -19.21
N SER A 406 -4.23 3.28 -19.65
CA SER A 406 -3.32 2.56 -18.75
C SER A 406 -1.95 2.36 -19.37
N SER A 407 -0.93 2.37 -18.51
CA SER A 407 0.46 2.05 -18.86
C SER A 407 1.13 1.30 -17.70
N VAL A 408 2.32 0.77 -17.92
CA VAL A 408 3.09 0.05 -16.90
C VAL A 408 4.50 0.62 -16.84
N THR A 409 5.02 0.85 -15.64
CA THR A 409 6.37 1.39 -15.48
C THR A 409 7.44 0.40 -15.94
N ASN A 410 8.47 0.91 -16.61
CA ASN A 410 9.63 0.14 -17.02
C ASN A 410 10.63 -0.10 -15.85
N ALA A 411 11.78 -0.72 -16.13
CA ALA A 411 12.83 -0.99 -15.13
C ALA A 411 13.39 0.26 -14.43
N LYS A 412 13.27 1.44 -15.05
CA LYS A 412 13.67 2.74 -14.48
C LYS A 412 12.50 3.46 -13.80
N GLY A 413 11.35 2.79 -13.63
CA GLY A 413 10.15 3.35 -13.01
C GLY A 413 9.40 4.34 -13.89
N ILE A 414 9.79 4.51 -15.15
CA ILE A 414 9.21 5.48 -16.08
C ILE A 414 7.96 4.90 -16.73
N TYR A 415 6.92 5.72 -16.86
CA TYR A 415 5.72 5.42 -17.63
C TYR A 415 5.38 6.57 -18.58
N ALA A 416 4.68 6.25 -19.67
CA ALA A 416 4.02 7.22 -20.52
C ALA A 416 2.62 6.71 -20.91
N LEU A 417 1.64 7.60 -20.87
CA LEU A 417 0.29 7.44 -21.38
C LEU A 417 0.22 8.22 -22.70
N TRP A 418 0.03 7.51 -23.80
CA TRP A 418 0.05 8.03 -25.17
C TRP A 418 -1.36 8.04 -25.77
N LEU A 419 -1.58 8.84 -26.82
CA LEU A 419 -2.89 9.07 -27.46
C LEU A 419 -3.92 9.70 -26.53
N MET A 420 -3.46 10.55 -25.60
CA MET A 420 -4.36 11.27 -24.72
C MET A 420 -5.17 12.31 -25.53
N PRO A 421 -6.46 12.50 -25.26
CA PRO A 421 -7.20 13.65 -25.78
C PRO A 421 -6.58 14.96 -25.30
N SER A 422 -6.56 15.96 -26.18
CA SER A 422 -6.11 17.31 -25.88
C SER A 422 -7.08 18.06 -24.94
N ASN A 423 -6.60 19.09 -24.26
CA ASN A 423 -7.37 19.98 -23.38
C ASN A 423 -8.23 19.23 -22.34
N THR A 424 -7.71 18.13 -21.78
CA THR A 424 -8.45 17.20 -20.94
C THR A 424 -7.77 17.00 -19.59
N SER A 425 -8.55 17.01 -18.51
CA SER A 425 -8.08 16.73 -17.15
C SER A 425 -8.26 15.26 -16.78
N PHE A 426 -7.27 14.72 -16.07
CA PHE A 426 -7.24 13.33 -15.64
C PHE A 426 -6.96 13.23 -14.14
N THR A 427 -7.56 12.23 -13.51
CA THR A 427 -7.09 11.67 -12.24
C THR A 427 -6.22 10.45 -12.57
N ILE A 428 -4.99 10.46 -12.08
CA ILE A 428 -3.97 9.47 -12.43
C ILE A 428 -3.56 8.74 -11.15
N THR A 429 -3.61 7.41 -11.17
CA THR A 429 -3.29 6.55 -10.02
C THR A 429 -2.21 5.55 -10.39
N ALA A 430 -1.31 5.28 -9.45
CA ALA A 430 -0.32 4.20 -9.55
C ALA A 430 -0.67 3.05 -8.60
N SER A 431 -0.52 1.80 -9.06
CA SER A 431 -0.78 0.61 -8.27
C SER A 431 0.35 -0.41 -8.40
N LYS A 432 0.86 -0.87 -7.24
CA LYS A 432 1.84 -1.96 -7.13
C LYS A 432 1.59 -2.69 -5.80
N PRO A 433 1.51 -4.04 -5.76
CA PRO A 433 1.30 -4.76 -4.50
C PRO A 433 2.32 -4.34 -3.42
N GLY A 434 1.83 -3.99 -2.23
CA GLY A 434 2.65 -3.57 -1.09
C GLY A 434 3.18 -2.13 -1.14
N LEU A 435 2.88 -1.36 -2.19
CA LEU A 435 3.23 0.07 -2.29
C LEU A 435 1.98 0.90 -2.54
N LEU A 436 1.88 2.03 -1.85
CA LEU A 436 0.75 2.95 -1.94
C LEU A 436 1.22 4.30 -2.46
N TYR A 437 0.37 4.94 -3.26
CA TYR A 437 0.66 6.19 -3.95
C TYR A 437 -0.56 7.11 -3.90
N GLU A 438 -0.32 8.40 -3.68
CA GLU A 438 -1.37 9.42 -3.82
C GLU A 438 -1.73 9.60 -5.29
N ALA A 439 -3.03 9.80 -5.56
CA ALA A 439 -3.49 10.15 -6.89
C ALA A 439 -2.88 11.49 -7.33
N GLN A 440 -2.41 11.53 -8.57
CA GLN A 440 -1.96 12.74 -9.23
C GLN A 440 -3.07 13.30 -10.12
N TYR A 441 -3.02 14.60 -10.37
CA TYR A 441 -3.95 15.29 -11.25
C TYR A 441 -3.16 16.05 -12.30
N ALA A 442 -3.48 15.81 -13.57
CA ALA A 442 -2.81 16.47 -14.68
C ALA A 442 -3.80 16.77 -15.80
N SER A 443 -3.54 17.84 -16.54
CA SER A 443 -4.35 18.22 -17.69
C SER A 443 -3.48 18.37 -18.93
N THR A 444 -3.84 17.69 -20.01
CA THR A 444 -3.25 17.92 -21.33
C THR A 444 -3.67 19.29 -21.86
N GLY A 445 -2.80 19.93 -22.62
CA GLY A 445 -3.14 21.04 -23.50
C GLY A 445 -3.42 20.55 -24.92
N GLU A 446 -3.14 21.37 -25.92
CA GLU A 446 -3.21 21.01 -27.33
C GLU A 446 -1.86 21.27 -27.99
N SER A 447 -1.32 20.23 -28.62
CA SER A 447 -0.14 20.33 -29.45
C SER A 447 -0.51 20.70 -30.88
N SER A 448 0.08 21.78 -31.38
CA SER A 448 -0.10 22.23 -32.76
C SER A 448 1.19 22.79 -33.34
N ASP A 449 1.29 22.83 -34.67
CA ASP A 449 2.40 23.51 -35.34
C ASP A 449 2.46 25.01 -34.93
N PHE A 450 3.63 25.63 -35.11
CA PHE A 450 3.86 27.08 -34.87
C PHE A 450 3.74 27.52 -33.40
N GLN A 451 3.89 26.59 -32.46
CA GLN A 451 3.92 26.87 -31.03
C GLN A 451 5.32 26.61 -30.46
N SER A 452 5.68 27.29 -29.38
CA SER A 452 6.93 27.03 -28.65
C SER A 452 6.77 26.01 -27.50
N TYR A 453 5.62 25.33 -27.44
CA TYR A 453 5.23 24.41 -26.37
C TYR A 453 4.41 23.24 -26.92
N SER A 454 4.15 22.25 -26.09
CA SER A 454 3.27 21.10 -26.37
C SER A 454 2.04 21.06 -25.47
N GLY A 455 1.01 20.32 -25.88
CA GLY A 455 -0.09 19.89 -25.02
C GLY A 455 0.28 18.75 -24.07
N ASN A 456 1.44 18.12 -24.27
CA ASN A 456 1.97 17.10 -23.40
C ASN A 456 2.20 17.59 -21.96
N ARG A 457 2.23 16.65 -21.02
CA ARG A 457 2.64 16.85 -19.63
C ARG A 457 3.72 15.85 -19.26
N TRP A 458 4.76 16.36 -18.61
CA TRP A 458 5.88 15.58 -18.12
C TRP A 458 6.03 15.77 -16.61
N GLY A 459 6.63 14.79 -15.93
CA GLY A 459 6.93 14.88 -14.50
C GLY A 459 5.72 14.65 -13.59
N VAL A 460 4.72 13.90 -14.06
CA VAL A 460 3.61 13.45 -13.21
C VAL A 460 4.08 12.24 -12.39
N ASP A 461 4.96 12.52 -11.44
CA ASP A 461 5.66 11.51 -10.65
C ASP A 461 4.81 10.98 -9.49
N PHE A 462 4.99 9.70 -9.17
CA PHE A 462 4.48 9.07 -7.95
C PHE A 462 5.66 8.70 -7.06
N SER A 463 5.91 9.52 -6.05
CA SER A 463 6.75 9.13 -4.94
C SER A 463 5.91 8.35 -3.95
N TYR A 464 6.48 7.36 -3.27
CA TYR A 464 5.86 6.75 -2.11
C TYR A 464 5.42 7.87 -1.15
N SER A 465 4.12 8.07 -1.06
CA SER A 465 3.53 8.85 0.00
C SER A 465 3.29 7.88 1.12
N SER A 466 3.69 8.22 2.34
CA SER A 466 3.02 7.67 3.51
C SER A 466 1.58 8.17 3.45
N VAL A 467 0.75 7.53 2.62
CA VAL A 467 -0.70 7.60 2.76
C VAL A 467 -0.96 7.25 4.22
N PRO A 468 -1.82 7.99 4.91
CA PRO A 468 -2.01 7.79 6.31
C PRO A 468 -2.19 6.31 6.65
N ASP A 469 -1.31 5.75 7.49
CA ASP A 469 -1.35 4.35 7.94
C ASP A 469 -2.61 4.16 8.78
N LEU A 470 -3.75 3.97 8.11
CA LEU A 470 -5.01 3.64 8.73
C LEU A 470 -4.93 2.18 9.15
N LYS A 471 -4.71 1.98 10.44
CA LYS A 471 -4.56 0.66 11.04
C LYS A 471 -5.65 0.45 12.07
N ALA A 472 -6.54 -0.52 11.81
CA ALA A 472 -7.47 -1.00 12.81
C ALA A 472 -6.68 -1.69 13.93
N LEU A 473 -7.01 -1.38 15.18
CA LEU A 473 -6.34 -1.91 16.36
C LEU A 473 -7.20 -3.01 16.98
N ASP A 474 -6.56 -4.09 17.42
CA ASP A 474 -7.26 -5.12 18.17
C ASP A 474 -7.97 -4.52 19.40
N ALA A 475 -9.18 -4.99 19.65
CA ALA A 475 -9.98 -4.59 20.79
C ALA A 475 -10.02 -5.72 21.81
N ILE A 476 -10.00 -5.37 23.09
CA ILE A 476 -10.22 -6.32 24.18
C ILE A 476 -11.32 -5.72 25.05
N ALA A 477 -12.38 -6.50 25.27
CA ALA A 477 -13.48 -6.16 26.16
C ALA A 477 -13.74 -7.31 27.14
N SER A 478 -14.39 -6.98 28.24
CA SER A 478 -14.98 -7.98 29.15
C SER A 478 -16.49 -7.79 29.15
N ALA A 479 -17.23 -8.89 29.14
CA ALA A 479 -18.69 -8.88 29.20
C ALA A 479 -19.17 -9.84 30.30
N GLN A 480 -20.24 -9.48 31.00
CA GLN A 480 -20.97 -10.41 31.85
C GLN A 480 -21.82 -11.33 30.98
N SER A 481 -21.81 -12.63 31.29
CA SER A 481 -22.50 -13.61 30.46
C SER A 481 -23.99 -13.27 30.26
N GLY A 482 -24.46 -13.27 29.01
CA GLY A 482 -25.86 -12.94 28.64
C GLY A 482 -26.24 -11.46 28.68
N GLN A 483 -25.37 -10.59 29.20
CA GLN A 483 -25.59 -9.14 29.24
C GLN A 483 -25.08 -8.46 27.97
N LEU A 484 -25.74 -7.37 27.58
CA LEU A 484 -25.30 -6.56 26.44
C LEU A 484 -24.13 -5.66 26.85
N GLN A 485 -23.01 -5.77 26.14
CA GLN A 485 -21.78 -5.04 26.39
C GLN A 485 -21.37 -4.21 25.17
N ALA A 486 -21.17 -2.91 25.36
CA ALA A 486 -20.62 -2.04 24.32
C ALA A 486 -19.11 -2.26 24.16
N ILE A 487 -18.67 -2.44 22.92
CA ILE A 487 -17.27 -2.58 22.52
C ILE A 487 -16.89 -1.41 21.63
N THR A 488 -15.85 -0.67 22.02
CA THR A 488 -15.34 0.46 21.24
C THR A 488 -14.19 0.01 20.34
N LEU A 489 -14.44 0.01 19.03
CA LEU A 489 -13.46 -0.21 17.98
C LEU A 489 -12.56 1.02 17.83
N LYS A 490 -11.28 0.79 17.53
CA LYS A 490 -10.28 1.84 17.42
C LYS A 490 -9.41 1.63 16.18
N CYS A 491 -8.87 2.72 15.69
CA CYS A 491 -7.82 2.71 14.70
C CYS A 491 -6.83 3.85 14.96
N THR A 492 -5.66 3.73 14.35
CA THR A 492 -4.71 4.82 14.22
C THR A 492 -4.63 5.27 12.77
N LEU A 493 -4.33 6.55 12.57
CA LEU A 493 -3.95 7.13 11.30
C LEU A 493 -2.53 7.68 11.47
N ASN A 494 -1.55 7.11 10.77
CA ASN A 494 -0.13 7.46 10.98
C ASN A 494 0.35 7.28 12.43
N GLY A 495 -0.14 6.25 13.12
CA GLY A 495 0.18 5.99 14.53
C GLY A 495 -0.50 6.91 15.54
N ALA A 496 -1.28 7.90 15.11
CA ALA A 496 -2.10 8.73 15.99
C ALA A 496 -3.54 8.17 16.09
N PRO A 497 -4.18 8.14 17.27
CA PRO A 497 -5.56 7.72 17.40
C PRO A 497 -6.53 8.58 16.57
N VAL A 498 -7.48 7.95 15.89
CA VAL A 498 -8.51 8.65 15.12
C VAL A 498 -9.74 8.95 15.99
N PRO A 499 -10.26 10.19 16.01
CA PRO A 499 -11.51 10.51 16.68
C PRO A 499 -12.71 9.72 16.15
N ALA A 500 -13.69 9.45 17.01
CA ALA A 500 -14.92 8.78 16.60
C ALA A 500 -15.68 9.61 15.53
N GLY A 501 -16.18 8.94 14.49
CA GLY A 501 -16.94 9.55 13.39
C GLY A 501 -16.12 10.00 12.18
N GLU A 502 -14.78 9.96 12.22
CA GLU A 502 -13.93 10.31 11.07
C GLU A 502 -13.70 9.15 10.09
N VAL A 503 -13.91 7.91 10.55
CA VAL A 503 -13.78 6.70 9.73
C VAL A 503 -14.96 5.77 9.97
N SER A 504 -15.26 4.93 8.99
CA SER A 504 -16.22 3.84 9.13
C SER A 504 -15.52 2.56 9.60
N TYR A 505 -16.24 1.71 10.31
CA TYR A 505 -15.79 0.36 10.64
C TYR A 505 -16.67 -0.66 9.91
N ILE A 506 -16.05 -1.74 9.44
CA ILE A 506 -16.70 -2.82 8.70
C ILE A 506 -16.45 -4.12 9.45
N ILE A 507 -17.52 -4.79 9.88
CA ILE A 507 -17.49 -6.11 10.51
C ILE A 507 -17.33 -7.17 9.41
N ILE A 508 -16.38 -8.08 9.61
CA ILE A 508 -15.97 -9.10 8.62
C ILE A 508 -16.39 -10.51 9.06
N SER A 509 -16.41 -10.80 10.37
CA SER A 509 -16.92 -12.06 10.93
C SER A 509 -17.83 -11.81 12.13
N LEU A 510 -18.64 -12.82 12.48
CA LEU A 510 -19.43 -12.84 13.71
C LEU A 510 -18.73 -13.69 14.80
N PRO A 511 -19.03 -13.44 16.08
CA PRO A 511 -18.62 -14.31 17.18
C PRO A 511 -19.22 -15.70 17.11
N SER A 512 -18.57 -16.66 17.78
CA SER A 512 -19.00 -18.06 17.79
C SER A 512 -19.97 -18.37 18.93
N HIS A 513 -19.95 -17.58 20.00
CA HIS A 513 -20.73 -17.82 21.22
C HIS A 513 -21.49 -16.56 21.67
N GLY A 514 -21.91 -15.73 20.70
CA GLY A 514 -22.60 -14.48 20.95
C GLY A 514 -23.10 -13.79 19.68
N GLU A 515 -23.79 -12.67 19.89
CA GLU A 515 -24.39 -11.86 18.84
C GLU A 515 -23.82 -10.44 18.86
N LEU A 516 -23.80 -9.80 17.67
CA LEU A 516 -23.43 -8.40 17.51
C LEU A 516 -24.63 -7.56 17.09
N TYR A 517 -24.73 -6.37 17.68
CA TYR A 517 -25.78 -5.40 17.42
C TYR A 517 -25.16 -4.05 17.10
N ASP A 518 -25.50 -3.49 15.95
CA ASP A 518 -25.26 -2.09 15.63
C ASP A 518 -26.25 -1.24 16.45
N PRO A 519 -25.79 -0.28 17.28
CA PRO A 519 -26.69 0.60 18.04
C PRO A 519 -27.73 1.33 17.18
N ALA A 520 -27.44 1.58 15.91
CA ALA A 520 -28.35 2.23 14.95
C ALA A 520 -29.04 1.26 13.98
N GLY A 521 -28.51 0.05 13.81
CA GLY A 521 -28.97 -0.93 12.82
C GLY A 521 -29.66 -2.19 13.38
N GLY A 522 -29.51 -2.46 14.68
CA GLY A 522 -29.99 -3.70 15.30
C GLY A 522 -29.04 -4.88 15.09
N LEU A 523 -29.58 -6.10 15.11
CA LEU A 523 -28.81 -7.35 15.01
C LEU A 523 -28.04 -7.45 13.68
N ILE A 524 -26.76 -7.78 13.73
CA ILE A 524 -25.91 -8.06 12.57
C ILE A 524 -25.98 -9.56 12.25
N ALA A 525 -26.70 -9.91 11.19
CA ALA A 525 -26.82 -11.29 10.72
C ALA A 525 -25.67 -11.70 9.79
N ALA A 526 -25.35 -13.00 9.71
CA ALA A 526 -24.29 -13.53 8.85
C ALA A 526 -24.50 -13.16 7.36
N ALA A 527 -25.75 -13.11 6.90
CA ALA A 527 -26.09 -12.72 5.53
C ALA A 527 -25.81 -11.24 5.21
N SER A 528 -25.59 -10.41 6.24
CA SER A 528 -25.29 -8.98 6.11
C SER A 528 -23.78 -8.70 6.10
N LEU A 529 -22.92 -9.72 6.27
CA LEU A 529 -21.48 -9.55 6.22
C LEU A 529 -20.97 -9.44 4.77
N PRO A 530 -19.97 -8.59 4.50
CA PRO A 530 -19.36 -7.62 5.42
C PRO A 530 -20.31 -6.45 5.73
N TYR A 531 -20.45 -6.10 7.01
CA TYR A 531 -21.42 -5.10 7.48
C TYR A 531 -20.72 -3.80 7.88
N THR A 532 -21.07 -2.68 7.25
CA THR A 532 -20.58 -1.34 7.65
C THR A 532 -21.44 -0.76 8.76
N ILE A 533 -20.82 -0.42 9.91
CA ILE A 533 -21.53 0.20 11.04
C ILE A 533 -22.13 1.54 10.60
N LEU A 534 -23.42 1.73 10.89
CA LEU A 534 -24.16 2.92 10.49
C LEU A 534 -23.67 4.17 11.25
N ASN A 535 -23.90 5.35 10.66
CA ASN A 535 -23.53 6.66 11.22
C ASN A 535 -22.04 6.83 11.56
N HIS A 536 -21.14 6.08 10.90
CA HIS A 536 -19.70 6.09 11.20
C HIS A 536 -19.39 5.77 12.68
N GLY A 537 -20.22 4.94 13.31
CA GLY A 537 -20.08 4.56 14.71
C GLY A 537 -18.86 3.67 14.96
N ALA A 538 -18.16 3.91 16.07
CA ALA A 538 -17.06 3.08 16.56
C ALA A 538 -17.51 2.09 17.65
N ILE A 539 -18.81 2.00 17.94
CA ILE A 539 -19.36 1.17 19.01
C ILE A 539 -20.17 0.05 18.38
N ILE A 540 -19.89 -1.18 18.81
CA ILE A 540 -20.72 -2.35 18.54
C ILE A 540 -21.15 -2.96 19.87
N ASN A 541 -22.40 -3.39 19.98
CA ASN A 541 -22.89 -4.06 21.18
C ASN A 541 -22.76 -5.56 20.99
N TYR A 542 -22.09 -6.23 21.92
CA TYR A 542 -21.93 -7.68 21.97
C TYR A 542 -22.81 -8.25 23.07
N ARG A 543 -23.41 -9.42 22.83
CA ARG A 543 -24.08 -10.21 23.87
C ARG A 543 -23.62 -11.65 23.73
N SER A 544 -22.98 -12.20 24.75
CA SER A 544 -22.63 -13.62 24.75
C SER A 544 -23.87 -14.48 25.00
N CYS A 545 -23.75 -15.77 24.76
CA CYS A 545 -24.70 -16.73 25.32
C CYS A 545 -24.68 -16.60 26.84
N TRP A 546 -25.85 -16.68 27.46
CA TRP A 546 -26.01 -16.55 28.91
C TRP A 546 -25.36 -17.72 29.69
N TYR A 547 -25.00 -18.81 29.01
CA TYR A 547 -24.26 -19.96 29.53
C TYR A 547 -22.78 -20.00 29.12
N TYR A 548 -22.31 -19.06 28.28
CA TYR A 548 -20.94 -19.08 27.78
C TYR A 548 -19.99 -18.30 28.71
N TYR A 549 -18.86 -18.93 28.99
CA TYR A 549 -17.75 -18.37 29.77
C TYR A 549 -16.44 -18.70 29.05
N GLY A 550 -15.64 -17.68 28.78
CA GLY A 550 -14.44 -17.83 27.95
C GLY A 550 -14.26 -16.67 27.00
N GLN A 551 -13.24 -16.78 26.15
CA GLN A 551 -12.95 -15.78 25.13
C GLN A 551 -13.80 -16.05 23.89
N ASP A 552 -14.50 -15.03 23.41
CA ASP A 552 -15.15 -14.99 22.10
C ASP A 552 -14.47 -13.93 21.24
N ASP A 553 -14.67 -13.96 19.92
CA ASP A 553 -13.97 -13.04 19.04
C ASP A 553 -14.68 -12.75 17.72
N PHE A 554 -14.41 -11.58 17.14
CA PHE A 554 -14.83 -11.24 15.78
C PHE A 554 -13.81 -10.33 15.08
N THR A 555 -13.84 -10.31 13.75
CA THR A 555 -12.90 -9.54 12.93
C THR A 555 -13.56 -8.32 12.29
N PHE A 556 -12.77 -7.25 12.13
CA PHE A 556 -13.22 -6.00 11.52
C PHE A 556 -12.07 -5.25 10.82
N CYS A 557 -12.40 -4.25 10.00
CA CYS A 557 -11.43 -3.28 9.47
C CYS A 557 -11.99 -1.85 9.56
N ALA A 558 -11.10 -0.85 9.58
CA ALA A 558 -11.45 0.56 9.43
C ALA A 558 -11.44 0.95 7.93
N ASN A 559 -12.22 1.96 7.56
CA ASN A 559 -12.35 2.42 6.18
C ASN A 559 -12.52 3.94 6.11
N ASN A 560 -11.70 4.59 5.27
CA ASN A 560 -11.75 6.02 4.95
C ASN A 560 -11.82 6.29 3.42
N GLY A 561 -12.34 5.32 2.66
CA GLY A 561 -12.26 5.25 1.19
C GLY A 561 -11.47 4.02 0.69
N SER A 562 -10.73 3.35 1.59
CA SER A 562 -10.11 2.04 1.37
C SER A 562 -10.05 1.27 2.69
N ASN A 563 -10.13 -0.07 2.63
CA ASN A 563 -10.09 -0.92 3.83
C ASN A 563 -8.66 -0.97 4.43
N SER A 564 -8.56 -0.87 5.75
CA SER A 564 -7.33 -1.11 6.52
C SER A 564 -6.95 -2.59 6.59
N ASN A 565 -5.96 -2.92 7.43
CA ASN A 565 -5.76 -4.29 7.92
C ASN A 565 -7.02 -4.86 8.60
N LEU A 566 -7.08 -6.19 8.66
CA LEU A 566 -8.00 -6.92 9.52
C LEU A 566 -7.48 -6.84 10.97
N ALA A 567 -8.37 -6.51 11.91
CA ALA A 567 -8.12 -6.49 13.35
C ALA A 567 -9.11 -7.43 14.05
N GLN A 568 -8.73 -7.90 15.23
CA GLN A 568 -9.51 -8.83 16.04
C GLN A 568 -10.05 -8.12 17.28
N ALA A 569 -11.35 -8.27 17.54
CA ALA A 569 -11.96 -7.91 18.81
C ALA A 569 -12.15 -9.17 19.66
N TYR A 570 -11.46 -9.24 20.79
CA TYR A 570 -11.59 -10.31 21.78
C TYR A 570 -12.53 -9.87 22.89
N VAL A 571 -13.47 -10.73 23.26
CA VAL A 571 -14.41 -10.50 24.36
C VAL A 571 -14.27 -11.61 25.38
N ASN A 572 -13.76 -11.26 26.57
CA ASN A 572 -13.65 -12.20 27.68
C ASN A 572 -14.96 -12.19 28.46
N THR A 573 -15.74 -13.25 28.30
CA THR A 573 -17.01 -13.43 29.01
C THR A 573 -16.75 -13.97 30.41
N GLN A 574 -17.21 -13.23 31.41
CA GLN A 574 -17.03 -13.56 32.83
C GLN A 574 -18.24 -14.29 33.37
N THR A 575 -18.00 -15.17 34.36
CA THR A 575 -19.06 -15.85 35.12
C THR A 575 -19.97 -14.82 35.79
N PRO A 576 -21.28 -15.10 35.92
CA PRO A 576 -22.19 -14.21 36.63
C PRO A 576 -21.74 -14.12 38.09
N GLU A 577 -22.08 -13.03 38.77
CA GLU A 577 -21.84 -12.90 40.21
C GLU A 577 -22.55 -14.04 40.98
N ILE A 578 -21.91 -14.55 42.02
CA ILE A 578 -22.52 -15.48 42.98
C ILE A 578 -23.75 -14.78 43.57
N GLY A 579 -24.93 -15.40 43.45
CA GLY A 579 -26.19 -14.81 43.90
C GLY A 579 -26.83 -15.62 45.04
N ASP A 580 -27.70 -14.96 45.80
CA ASP A 580 -28.48 -15.59 46.86
C ASP A 580 -29.47 -16.60 46.25
N LEU A 581 -29.27 -17.89 46.56
CA LEU A 581 -30.22 -18.96 46.21
C LEU A 581 -31.35 -19.05 47.25
N TYR A 582 -31.07 -18.70 48.51
CA TYR A 582 -32.04 -18.70 49.60
C TYR A 582 -31.55 -17.84 50.78
N GLU A 583 -32.46 -17.18 51.48
CA GLU A 583 -32.17 -16.42 52.71
C GLU A 583 -33.32 -16.57 53.72
N GLN A 584 -32.99 -16.70 55.00
CA GLN A 584 -33.94 -16.77 56.11
C GLN A 584 -33.42 -16.06 57.37
N VAL A 585 -34.07 -14.95 57.72
CA VAL A 585 -33.73 -14.06 58.86
C VAL A 585 -34.56 -14.32 60.13
N PHE A 586 -35.23 -15.48 60.22
CA PHE A 586 -36.10 -15.91 61.35
C PHE A 586 -37.11 -14.92 61.98
N ASP A 587 -37.53 -13.85 61.30
CA ASP A 587 -38.35 -12.76 61.86
C ASP A 587 -39.78 -13.10 62.32
N SER A 588 -40.29 -14.29 62.02
CA SER A 588 -41.71 -14.63 62.25
C SER A 588 -41.97 -16.03 62.81
N GLY A 589 -40.92 -16.71 63.31
CA GLY A 589 -41.03 -18.06 63.85
C GLY A 589 -40.27 -19.11 63.05
N LEU A 590 -40.62 -20.38 63.25
CA LEU A 590 -40.09 -21.50 62.46
C LEU A 590 -40.50 -21.32 60.99
N PRO A 591 -39.56 -21.30 60.04
CA PRO A 591 -39.88 -21.13 58.62
C PRO A 591 -40.80 -22.24 58.09
N SER A 592 -41.59 -21.92 57.07
CA SER A 592 -42.43 -22.92 56.39
C SER A 592 -41.56 -24.02 55.78
N GLY A 593 -41.96 -25.28 55.92
CA GLY A 593 -41.21 -26.44 55.40
C GLY A 593 -40.06 -26.92 56.30
N TRP A 594 -39.64 -26.12 57.29
CA TRP A 594 -38.67 -26.54 58.29
C TRP A 594 -39.34 -27.37 59.39
N SER A 595 -38.55 -28.20 60.06
CA SER A 595 -39.05 -29.08 61.12
C SER A 595 -38.14 -29.12 62.33
N ILE A 596 -38.73 -29.38 63.49
CA ILE A 596 -38.01 -29.61 64.75
C ILE A 596 -38.20 -31.06 65.14
N ILE A 597 -37.10 -31.76 65.39
CA ILE A 597 -37.10 -33.14 65.88
C ILE A 597 -36.58 -33.14 67.31
N ASN A 598 -37.47 -33.48 68.25
CA ASN A 598 -37.09 -33.72 69.63
C ASN A 598 -36.74 -35.20 69.82
N GLY A 599 -35.45 -35.51 69.73
CA GLY A 599 -34.91 -36.86 69.89
C GLY A 599 -34.61 -37.24 71.34
N GLY A 600 -34.60 -36.26 72.25
CA GLY A 600 -34.35 -36.45 73.67
C GLY A 600 -35.61 -36.74 74.49
N SER A 601 -35.45 -36.81 75.82
CA SER A 601 -36.58 -36.91 76.76
C SER A 601 -37.01 -35.55 77.33
N SER A 602 -36.46 -34.46 76.77
CA SER A 602 -36.71 -33.09 77.21
C SER A 602 -38.08 -32.60 76.74
N THR A 603 -38.76 -31.77 77.55
CA THR A 603 -39.95 -31.02 77.09
C THR A 603 -39.58 -29.71 76.38
N HIS A 604 -38.31 -29.33 76.40
CA HIS A 604 -37.76 -28.15 75.72
C HIS A 604 -36.90 -28.59 74.52
N THR A 605 -37.11 -27.96 73.37
CA THR A 605 -36.39 -28.23 72.12
C THR A 605 -36.04 -26.91 71.43
N TRP A 606 -35.59 -26.94 70.17
CA TRP A 606 -35.43 -25.73 69.36
C TRP A 606 -36.72 -24.91 69.38
N GLN A 607 -36.63 -23.63 69.71
CA GLN A 607 -37.77 -22.74 69.80
C GLN A 607 -37.44 -21.35 69.28
N TYR A 608 -38.47 -20.70 68.74
CA TYR A 608 -38.39 -19.31 68.33
C TYR A 608 -38.49 -18.38 69.52
N ILE A 609 -37.66 -17.34 69.54
CA ILE A 609 -37.71 -16.28 70.53
C ILE A 609 -37.69 -14.92 69.84
N SER A 610 -38.64 -14.06 70.23
CA SER A 610 -38.66 -12.65 69.84
C SER A 610 -38.12 -11.76 70.96
N GLY A 611 -37.06 -11.01 70.70
CA GLY A 611 -36.48 -10.03 71.63
C GLY A 611 -35.55 -10.62 72.71
N SER A 612 -35.10 -9.75 73.63
CA SER A 612 -34.07 -10.12 74.62
C SER A 612 -34.58 -11.13 75.65
N THR A 613 -33.85 -12.24 75.82
CA THR A 613 -34.03 -13.15 76.96
C THR A 613 -32.86 -13.03 77.93
N PRO A 614 -33.01 -13.43 79.21
CA PRO A 614 -31.97 -13.28 80.23
C PRO A 614 -30.65 -14.01 79.95
N ILE A 615 -30.59 -14.86 78.92
CA ILE A 615 -29.45 -15.72 78.62
C ILE A 615 -28.85 -15.50 77.22
N SER A 616 -29.48 -14.73 76.31
CA SER A 616 -28.98 -14.52 74.95
C SER A 616 -28.43 -13.09 74.77
N PRO A 617 -27.35 -12.90 74.00
CA PRO A 617 -26.79 -11.58 73.68
C PRO A 617 -27.42 -10.95 72.43
N PHE A 618 -28.28 -11.65 71.69
CA PHE A 618 -28.97 -11.10 70.53
C PHE A 618 -30.20 -10.27 70.95
N PHE A 619 -30.33 -9.08 70.36
CA PHE A 619 -31.45 -8.15 70.60
C PHE A 619 -32.61 -8.33 69.59
N TRP A 620 -32.52 -9.33 68.69
CA TRP A 620 -33.43 -9.61 67.58
C TRP A 620 -34.01 -11.03 67.67
N ASN A 621 -34.72 -11.45 66.62
CA ASN A 621 -35.49 -12.69 66.52
C ASN A 621 -34.58 -13.87 66.12
N PHE A 622 -34.64 -15.03 66.78
CA PHE A 622 -33.76 -16.17 66.44
C PHE A 622 -34.35 -17.52 66.87
N MET A 623 -33.75 -18.62 66.39
CA MET A 623 -34.01 -19.98 66.89
C MET A 623 -32.98 -20.35 67.96
N ILE A 624 -33.41 -20.94 69.06
CA ILE A 624 -32.54 -21.30 70.19
C ILE A 624 -32.89 -22.65 70.80
N VAL A 625 -31.88 -23.35 71.28
CA VAL A 625 -32.00 -24.55 72.12
C VAL A 625 -31.10 -24.42 73.35
N SER A 626 -31.57 -24.83 74.52
CA SER A 626 -30.85 -24.71 75.80
C SER A 626 -31.17 -25.87 76.74
N SER A 627 -30.13 -26.58 77.19
CA SER A 627 -30.30 -27.61 78.23
C SER A 627 -30.39 -27.04 79.63
N ALA A 628 -29.83 -25.85 79.89
CA ALA A 628 -30.05 -25.13 81.15
C ALA A 628 -31.53 -24.75 81.34
N TRP A 629 -32.27 -24.47 80.26
CA TRP A 629 -33.73 -24.29 80.30
C TRP A 629 -34.51 -25.59 80.41
N ALA A 630 -34.03 -26.67 79.78
CA ALA A 630 -34.64 -27.99 79.87
C ALA A 630 -34.57 -28.59 81.29
N GLY A 631 -33.57 -28.20 82.08
CA GLY A 631 -33.24 -28.81 83.37
C GLY A 631 -32.25 -29.96 83.24
N ALA A 632 -32.11 -30.80 84.28
CA ALA A 632 -31.17 -31.92 84.31
C ALA A 632 -31.59 -33.11 83.42
N VAL A 633 -31.76 -32.88 82.11
CA VAL A 633 -32.16 -33.88 81.11
C VAL A 633 -31.20 -33.84 79.92
N GLY A 634 -30.87 -35.02 79.39
CA GLY A 634 -30.07 -35.12 78.17
C GLY A 634 -30.88 -34.66 76.94
N MET A 635 -30.22 -33.94 76.04
CA MET A 635 -30.82 -33.40 74.82
C MET A 635 -30.26 -34.08 73.57
N ASP A 636 -31.10 -34.23 72.54
CA ASP A 636 -30.74 -34.60 71.17
C ASP A 636 -31.74 -33.94 70.21
N GLU A 637 -31.61 -32.62 70.09
CA GLU A 637 -32.58 -31.77 69.41
C GLU A 637 -32.07 -31.35 68.04
N GLN A 638 -32.94 -31.42 67.03
CA GLN A 638 -32.59 -31.04 65.67
C GLN A 638 -33.51 -29.96 65.15
N LEU A 639 -32.92 -28.93 64.54
CA LEU A 639 -33.60 -28.00 63.64
C LEU A 639 -33.22 -28.39 62.23
N VAL A 640 -34.19 -28.76 61.40
CA VAL A 640 -33.97 -29.28 60.03
C VAL A 640 -34.65 -28.37 59.02
N THR A 641 -33.92 -28.00 57.97
CA THR A 641 -34.44 -27.15 56.90
C THR A 641 -35.46 -27.87 56.02
N GLU A 642 -36.16 -27.11 55.17
CA GLU A 642 -36.82 -27.67 54.00
C GLU A 642 -35.81 -28.28 53.00
N HIS A 643 -36.34 -28.83 51.91
CA HIS A 643 -35.56 -29.40 50.81
C HIS A 643 -35.20 -28.34 49.77
N PHE A 644 -33.92 -28.20 49.44
CA PHE A 644 -33.39 -27.31 48.43
C PHE A 644 -33.00 -28.08 47.17
N ASN A 645 -33.23 -27.48 46.00
CA ASN A 645 -32.84 -28.07 44.71
C ASN A 645 -31.77 -27.20 44.05
N PHE A 646 -30.57 -27.76 43.92
CA PHE A 646 -29.40 -27.14 43.29
C PHE A 646 -29.11 -27.76 41.92
N ALA A 647 -30.10 -28.40 41.27
CA ALA A 647 -29.95 -28.90 39.91
C ALA A 647 -29.68 -27.73 38.96
N GLY A 648 -28.45 -27.70 38.43
CA GLY A 648 -27.96 -26.60 37.62
C GLY A 648 -27.16 -25.56 38.40
N SER A 649 -26.99 -25.63 39.72
CA SER A 649 -26.12 -24.72 40.45
C SER A 649 -24.68 -25.25 40.59
N GLN A 650 -23.67 -24.38 40.57
CA GLN A 650 -22.30 -24.69 41.02
C GLN A 650 -21.76 -23.61 41.97
N TYR A 651 -20.65 -23.90 42.65
CA TYR A 651 -20.05 -23.05 43.67
C TYR A 651 -21.01 -22.77 44.84
N VAL A 652 -21.79 -23.79 45.25
CA VAL A 652 -22.77 -23.60 46.31
C VAL A 652 -22.07 -23.42 47.65
N THR A 653 -22.38 -22.33 48.34
CA THR A 653 -21.95 -22.07 49.71
C THR A 653 -23.16 -21.93 50.63
N VAL A 654 -22.95 -22.20 51.91
CA VAL A 654 -23.98 -22.05 52.95
C VAL A 654 -23.41 -21.31 54.13
N GLY A 655 -24.20 -20.43 54.73
CA GLY A 655 -23.80 -19.68 55.91
C GLY A 655 -24.94 -19.42 56.88
N PHE A 656 -24.55 -19.13 58.12
CA PHE A 656 -25.48 -18.66 59.14
C PHE A 656 -24.78 -17.86 60.23
N THR A 657 -25.54 -17.05 60.96
CA THR A 657 -25.09 -16.42 62.21
C THR A 657 -25.45 -17.32 63.39
N HIS A 658 -24.53 -17.52 64.34
CA HIS A 658 -24.84 -18.27 65.54
C HIS A 658 -24.13 -17.78 66.80
N GLU A 659 -24.63 -18.21 67.94
CA GLU A 659 -23.86 -18.26 69.19
C GLU A 659 -24.07 -19.60 69.89
N PHE A 660 -22.96 -20.31 70.04
CA PHE A 660 -22.84 -21.56 70.77
C PHE A 660 -22.14 -21.28 72.10
N ALA A 661 -22.92 -21.23 73.17
CA ALA A 661 -22.45 -20.88 74.49
C ALA A 661 -22.28 -22.14 75.37
N TRP A 662 -21.09 -22.25 75.96
CA TRP A 662 -20.63 -23.46 76.66
C TRP A 662 -20.28 -23.19 78.13
N SER A 663 -20.50 -24.19 78.99
CA SER A 663 -20.05 -24.21 80.38
C SER A 663 -19.04 -25.35 80.64
N THR A 664 -17.96 -25.05 81.35
CA THR A 664 -16.83 -25.96 81.64
C THR A 664 -17.18 -27.22 82.45
N ALA A 665 -18.44 -27.39 82.87
CA ALA A 665 -18.85 -28.42 83.81
C ALA A 665 -19.13 -29.80 83.17
N VAL A 666 -19.52 -29.88 81.90
CA VAL A 666 -19.86 -31.14 81.18
C VAL A 666 -19.70 -30.99 79.64
N THR A 667 -19.92 -32.07 78.88
CA THR A 667 -19.86 -32.08 77.41
C THR A 667 -21.09 -31.42 76.77
N GLN A 668 -20.94 -30.94 75.53
CA GLN A 668 -21.98 -30.41 74.65
C GLN A 668 -21.49 -30.54 73.21
N LYS A 669 -22.36 -30.90 72.27
CA LYS A 669 -22.02 -30.91 70.84
C LYS A 669 -23.11 -30.22 70.03
N GLY A 670 -22.67 -29.31 69.17
CA GLY A 670 -23.47 -28.72 68.12
C GLY A 670 -22.91 -29.12 66.76
N ASP A 671 -23.63 -29.96 66.03
CA ASP A 671 -23.25 -30.37 64.67
C ASP A 671 -24.12 -29.63 63.65
N PHE A 672 -23.49 -29.00 62.66
CA PHE A 672 -24.15 -28.54 61.45
C PHE A 672 -23.89 -29.58 60.36
N ASP A 673 -24.96 -30.23 59.89
CA ASP A 673 -24.89 -31.36 58.97
C ASP A 673 -25.68 -31.09 57.68
N ILE A 674 -25.30 -31.79 56.60
CA ILE A 674 -25.97 -31.78 55.29
C ILE A 674 -26.45 -33.18 54.91
N ASN A 675 -27.61 -33.25 54.26
CA ASN A 675 -28.13 -34.42 53.57
C ASN A 675 -28.25 -34.11 52.09
N VAL A 676 -27.73 -34.98 51.22
CA VAL A 676 -27.76 -34.81 49.77
C VAL A 676 -28.43 -36.02 49.12
N ASN A 677 -29.45 -35.77 48.30
CA ASN A 677 -30.23 -36.73 47.52
C ASN A 677 -30.75 -37.92 48.36
N GLY A 678 -31.22 -37.66 49.59
CA GLY A 678 -31.73 -38.69 50.50
C GLY A 678 -30.66 -39.63 51.06
N GLY A 679 -29.39 -39.21 51.04
CA GLY A 679 -28.27 -39.94 51.64
C GLY A 679 -28.29 -39.93 53.18
N GLY A 680 -27.14 -40.27 53.79
CA GLY A 680 -26.94 -40.07 55.23
C GLY A 680 -26.53 -38.63 55.56
N TRP A 681 -26.77 -38.20 56.79
CA TRP A 681 -26.27 -36.91 57.29
C TRP A 681 -24.74 -36.89 57.36
N GLN A 682 -24.12 -35.89 56.73
CA GLN A 682 -22.68 -35.65 56.70
C GLN A 682 -22.37 -34.38 57.49
N ASN A 683 -21.34 -34.42 58.34
CA ASN A 683 -20.99 -33.28 59.19
C ASN A 683 -20.19 -32.23 58.41
N ILE A 684 -20.70 -31.00 58.35
CA ILE A 684 -19.99 -29.84 57.80
C ILE A 684 -19.13 -29.20 58.89
N ALA A 685 -19.71 -29.00 60.07
CA ALA A 685 -19.03 -28.38 61.19
C ALA A 685 -19.47 -28.98 62.53
N ARG A 686 -18.54 -29.01 63.49
CA ARG A 686 -18.80 -29.39 64.89
C ARG A 686 -18.30 -28.31 65.83
N TYR A 687 -19.17 -27.90 66.74
CA TYR A 687 -18.90 -26.99 67.85
C TYR A 687 -18.94 -27.77 69.17
N GLN A 688 -17.84 -27.77 69.91
CA GLN A 688 -17.70 -28.42 71.21
C GLN A 688 -16.55 -27.78 72.01
N ASP A 689 -16.60 -27.94 73.33
CA ASP A 689 -15.51 -27.61 74.27
C ASP A 689 -15.00 -26.15 74.25
N ASP A 690 -15.75 -25.22 73.64
CA ASP A 690 -15.46 -23.79 73.59
C ASP A 690 -16.73 -22.96 73.28
N MET A 691 -16.62 -21.64 73.37
CA MET A 691 -17.67 -20.70 72.95
C MET A 691 -17.41 -20.24 71.51
N PHE A 692 -18.43 -20.30 70.67
CA PHE A 692 -18.36 -19.85 69.26
C PHE A 692 -19.44 -18.83 68.99
N SER A 693 -19.11 -17.72 68.34
CA SER A 693 -20.09 -16.72 67.94
C SER A 693 -19.70 -16.02 66.65
N GLY A 694 -20.71 -15.53 65.92
CA GLY A 694 -20.55 -14.77 64.68
C GLY A 694 -21.15 -15.48 63.46
N ALA A 695 -20.91 -14.91 62.29
CA ALA A 695 -21.29 -15.47 60.99
C ALA A 695 -20.26 -16.52 60.55
N VAL A 696 -20.73 -17.68 60.11
CA VAL A 696 -19.92 -18.76 59.54
C VAL A 696 -20.32 -19.02 58.09
N TYR A 697 -19.33 -19.41 57.28
CA TYR A 697 -19.48 -19.67 55.85
C TYR A 697 -18.77 -20.98 55.50
N PHE A 698 -19.45 -21.84 54.73
CA PHE A 698 -18.94 -23.14 54.32
C PHE A 698 -19.07 -23.30 52.80
N ASP A 699 -17.95 -23.61 52.15
CA ASP A 699 -17.96 -24.11 50.78
C ASP A 699 -18.43 -25.57 50.79
N ILE A 700 -19.56 -25.83 50.14
CA ILE A 700 -20.17 -27.17 50.04
C ILE A 700 -20.23 -27.66 48.59
N SER A 701 -19.46 -27.04 47.69
CA SER A 701 -19.49 -27.31 46.25
C SER A 701 -19.25 -28.79 45.95
N GLU A 702 -18.28 -29.43 46.64
CA GLU A 702 -17.99 -30.86 46.48
C GLU A 702 -19.14 -31.79 46.89
N LEU A 703 -20.05 -31.31 47.75
CA LEU A 703 -21.16 -32.10 48.28
C LEU A 703 -22.47 -31.82 47.56
N ALA A 704 -22.72 -30.57 47.16
CA ALA A 704 -24.05 -30.08 46.81
C ALA A 704 -24.20 -29.56 45.37
N ASP A 705 -23.10 -29.30 44.64
CA ASP A 705 -23.19 -28.79 43.26
C ASP A 705 -23.98 -29.76 42.36
N GLY A 706 -24.99 -29.24 41.67
CA GLY A 706 -25.88 -30.01 40.79
C GLY A 706 -26.84 -30.98 41.50
N ALA A 707 -26.89 -31.01 42.83
CA ALA A 707 -27.77 -31.94 43.57
C ALA A 707 -29.25 -31.53 43.48
N GLY A 708 -30.14 -32.52 43.31
CA GLY A 708 -31.57 -32.27 43.13
C GLY A 708 -32.38 -32.10 44.42
N ASP A 709 -31.82 -32.54 45.55
CA ASP A 709 -32.47 -32.54 46.85
C ASP A 709 -31.41 -32.41 47.97
N VAL A 710 -31.43 -31.31 48.73
CA VAL A 710 -30.48 -31.03 49.80
C VAL A 710 -31.20 -30.50 51.05
N GLN A 711 -30.83 -30.98 52.23
CA GLN A 711 -31.30 -30.45 53.52
C GLN A 711 -30.12 -30.18 54.44
N PHE A 712 -30.29 -29.22 55.34
CA PHE A 712 -29.35 -28.94 56.43
C PHE A 712 -30.00 -29.19 57.78
N ARG A 713 -29.18 -29.45 58.79
CA ARG A 713 -29.66 -29.47 60.18
C ARG A 713 -28.65 -28.90 61.16
N TRP A 714 -29.17 -28.33 62.23
CA TRP A 714 -28.44 -28.06 63.46
C TRP A 714 -28.84 -29.09 64.51
N ARG A 715 -27.91 -29.96 64.88
CA ARG A 715 -28.13 -31.01 65.88
C ARG A 715 -27.41 -30.68 67.17
N PHE A 716 -28.19 -30.55 68.24
CA PHE A 716 -27.72 -30.21 69.57
C PHE A 716 -27.86 -31.41 70.52
N TYR A 717 -26.74 -32.02 70.91
CA TYR A 717 -26.75 -33.29 71.62
C TYR A 717 -25.57 -33.45 72.59
N ASP A 718 -25.57 -34.54 73.37
CA ASP A 718 -24.63 -34.79 74.46
C ASP A 718 -24.55 -33.61 75.46
N ALA A 719 -25.66 -32.86 75.58
CA ALA A 719 -25.76 -31.63 76.36
C ALA A 719 -26.57 -31.83 77.64
N PHE A 720 -26.05 -31.31 78.75
CA PHE A 720 -26.66 -31.37 80.08
C PHE A 720 -26.28 -30.10 80.84
N TRP A 721 -27.22 -29.30 81.34
CA TRP A 721 -26.90 -28.02 82.03
C TRP A 721 -26.03 -27.02 81.25
N GLN A 722 -26.06 -27.08 79.93
CA GLN A 722 -25.35 -26.20 79.01
C GLN A 722 -26.18 -24.98 78.62
N TRP A 723 -25.48 -23.86 78.39
CA TRP A 723 -26.10 -22.55 78.23
C TRP A 723 -27.07 -22.51 77.05
N TYR A 724 -26.60 -22.52 75.81
CA TYR A 724 -27.49 -22.56 74.64
C TYR A 724 -26.72 -22.70 73.33
N TRP A 725 -27.45 -23.02 72.27
CA TRP A 725 -27.06 -22.71 70.90
C TRP A 725 -28.21 -21.92 70.25
N CYS A 726 -27.91 -20.73 69.74
CA CYS A 726 -28.84 -19.95 68.94
C CYS A 726 -28.30 -19.72 67.53
N VAL A 727 -29.21 -19.67 66.57
CA VAL A 727 -28.95 -19.55 65.13
C VAL A 727 -29.90 -18.51 64.56
N ASP A 728 -29.37 -17.68 63.67
CA ASP A 728 -30.05 -16.62 62.94
C ASP A 728 -29.45 -16.46 61.54
N ASP A 729 -30.08 -15.66 60.68
CA ASP A 729 -29.64 -15.32 59.32
C ASP A 729 -29.08 -16.53 58.55
N PHE A 730 -29.90 -17.47 58.10
CA PHE A 730 -29.42 -18.60 57.28
C PHE A 730 -29.49 -18.25 55.79
N TRP A 731 -28.37 -18.35 55.07
CA TRP A 731 -28.32 -18.09 53.63
C TRP A 731 -27.59 -19.19 52.86
N ILE A 732 -27.96 -19.32 51.59
CA ILE A 732 -27.32 -20.19 50.60
C ILE A 732 -27.04 -19.35 49.38
N GLU A 733 -25.81 -19.42 48.88
CA GLU A 733 -25.35 -18.69 47.68
C GLU A 733 -24.86 -19.68 46.62
N GLY A 734 -24.88 -19.30 45.34
CA GLY A 734 -24.30 -20.09 44.26
C GLY A 734 -24.52 -19.50 42.86
N ILE A 735 -23.98 -20.17 41.84
CA ILE A 735 -24.15 -19.79 40.43
C ILE A 735 -25.14 -20.74 39.78
N SER A 736 -26.27 -20.22 39.26
CA SER A 736 -27.24 -21.02 38.49
C SER A 736 -26.79 -21.14 37.02
N PHE A 737 -26.37 -22.33 36.60
CA PHE A 737 -26.15 -22.74 35.22
C PHE A 737 -27.44 -23.29 34.63
N GLN A 738 -27.96 -22.63 33.61
CA GLN A 738 -28.78 -23.35 32.64
C GLN A 738 -27.87 -23.90 31.52
N LYS A 739 -28.21 -25.05 30.93
CA LYS A 739 -27.50 -25.65 29.80
C LYS A 739 -28.01 -25.03 28.48
N PRO A 740 -27.20 -24.93 27.39
CA PRO A 740 -27.72 -24.57 26.07
C PRO A 740 -29.00 -25.35 25.76
N ALA A 741 -29.98 -24.67 25.15
CA ALA A 741 -31.20 -25.32 24.73
C ALA A 741 -30.82 -26.49 23.79
N PRO A 742 -31.36 -27.71 23.97
CA PRO A 742 -31.04 -28.82 23.09
C PRO A 742 -31.24 -28.49 21.60
N GLY A 743 -32.17 -27.58 21.26
CA GLY A 743 -32.36 -27.09 19.90
C GLY A 743 -31.29 -26.10 19.36
N ASP A 744 -30.41 -25.57 20.19
CA ASP A 744 -29.34 -24.62 19.80
C ASP A 744 -28.09 -25.42 19.41
N LEU A 745 -28.04 -25.80 18.13
CA LEU A 745 -27.08 -26.78 17.60
C LEU A 745 -25.76 -26.12 17.22
N ASN A 746 -25.80 -24.87 16.76
CA ASN A 746 -24.59 -24.11 16.42
C ASN A 746 -24.06 -23.30 17.62
N ILE A 747 -24.74 -23.34 18.77
CA ILE A 747 -24.31 -22.74 20.04
C ILE A 747 -24.22 -21.19 19.92
N ASN A 748 -25.02 -20.59 19.03
CA ASN A 748 -25.09 -19.14 18.82
C ASN A 748 -26.10 -18.44 19.74
N CYS A 749 -26.55 -19.13 20.80
CA CYS A 749 -27.45 -18.63 21.83
C CYS A 749 -28.93 -18.55 21.44
N CYS A 750 -29.28 -18.89 20.21
CA CYS A 750 -30.61 -18.68 19.65
C CYS A 750 -31.04 -19.88 18.81
N VAL A 751 -32.04 -20.64 19.27
CA VAL A 751 -32.66 -21.65 18.41
C VAL A 751 -33.41 -20.96 17.27
N ASN A 752 -32.87 -21.06 16.06
CA ASN A 752 -33.39 -20.37 14.89
C ASN A 752 -33.24 -21.17 13.59
N SER A 753 -33.45 -20.52 12.44
CA SER A 753 -33.36 -21.16 11.13
C SER A 753 -31.99 -21.74 10.80
N GLN A 754 -30.93 -21.23 11.42
CA GLN A 754 -29.57 -21.75 11.26
C GLN A 754 -29.45 -23.12 11.94
N ASP A 755 -29.99 -23.30 13.14
CA ASP A 755 -30.03 -24.60 13.81
C ASP A 755 -30.87 -25.60 13.05
N LEU A 756 -31.99 -25.16 12.47
CA LEU A 756 -32.77 -26.01 11.60
C LEU A 756 -31.96 -26.44 10.36
N ALA A 757 -31.19 -25.53 9.76
CA ALA A 757 -30.35 -25.88 8.61
C ALA A 757 -29.27 -26.91 8.98
N GLU A 758 -28.65 -26.74 10.14
CA GLU A 758 -27.69 -27.66 10.75
C GLU A 758 -28.32 -29.05 10.98
N LEU A 759 -29.49 -29.12 11.63
CA LEU A 759 -30.21 -30.38 11.85
C LEU A 759 -30.65 -31.06 10.54
N VAL A 760 -31.06 -30.27 9.55
CA VAL A 760 -31.46 -30.77 8.22
C VAL A 760 -30.26 -31.30 7.45
N SER A 761 -29.06 -30.78 7.69
CA SER A 761 -27.84 -31.24 7.00
C SER A 761 -27.49 -32.71 7.31
N VAL A 762 -27.92 -33.20 8.47
CA VAL A 762 -27.72 -34.58 8.96
C VAL A 762 -29.03 -35.38 9.02
N TRP A 763 -30.06 -34.93 8.32
CA TRP A 763 -31.41 -35.49 8.36
C TRP A 763 -31.45 -36.98 7.98
N LEU A 764 -32.17 -37.78 8.78
CA LEU A 764 -32.37 -39.23 8.61
C LEU A 764 -31.10 -40.08 8.71
N THR A 765 -29.98 -39.52 9.18
CA THR A 765 -28.77 -40.28 9.45
C THR A 765 -28.90 -41.10 10.75
N THR A 766 -28.13 -42.18 10.83
CA THR A 766 -28.03 -43.11 11.96
C THR A 766 -26.58 -43.34 12.35
N GLU A 767 -26.31 -43.95 13.51
CA GLU A 767 -24.94 -44.19 14.02
C GLU A 767 -23.99 -44.91 13.04
N GLU A 768 -24.53 -45.59 12.03
CA GLU A 768 -23.76 -46.32 11.01
C GLU A 768 -23.40 -45.47 9.77
N ASP A 769 -23.97 -44.27 9.62
CA ASP A 769 -23.83 -43.43 8.43
C ASP A 769 -22.64 -42.43 8.54
N GLU A 770 -21.88 -42.28 7.44
CA GLU A 770 -20.89 -41.20 7.33
C GLU A 770 -21.60 -39.83 7.31
N GLY A 771 -21.39 -39.03 8.36
CA GLY A 771 -22.06 -37.73 8.54
C GLY A 771 -23.07 -37.71 9.69
N TRP A 772 -23.29 -38.84 10.39
CA TRP A 772 -24.01 -38.83 11.66
C TRP A 772 -23.14 -38.25 12.78
N TYR A 773 -23.75 -37.40 13.59
CA TYR A 773 -23.10 -36.77 14.73
C TYR A 773 -24.03 -36.85 15.95
N ALA A 774 -23.57 -37.51 17.02
CA ALA A 774 -24.33 -37.70 18.26
C ALA A 774 -24.83 -36.39 18.92
N ALA A 775 -24.26 -35.24 18.55
CA ALA A 775 -24.67 -33.92 19.03
C ALA A 775 -26.08 -33.54 18.52
N TYR A 776 -26.53 -34.11 17.41
CA TYR A 776 -27.79 -33.75 16.75
C TYR A 776 -28.96 -34.67 17.13
N ASP A 777 -28.70 -35.81 17.81
CA ASP A 777 -29.72 -36.66 18.46
C ASP A 777 -30.09 -36.02 19.81
N ILE A 778 -31.00 -35.05 19.72
CA ILE A 778 -31.40 -34.15 20.80
C ILE A 778 -32.71 -34.58 21.45
N SER A 779 -33.40 -35.57 20.88
CA SER A 779 -34.57 -36.21 21.49
C SER A 779 -34.21 -36.97 22.79
N GLN A 780 -35.18 -37.07 23.71
CA GLN A 780 -35.03 -37.82 24.96
C GLN A 780 -36.18 -38.81 25.12
N PRO A 781 -35.90 -40.12 25.32
CA PRO A 781 -34.57 -40.74 25.29
C PRO A 781 -33.97 -40.71 23.88
N ARG A 782 -32.63 -40.58 23.80
CA ARG A 782 -31.89 -40.72 22.53
C ARG A 782 -32.15 -42.07 21.88
N ASP A 783 -32.39 -42.09 20.58
CA ASP A 783 -32.74 -43.30 19.84
C ASP A 783 -31.78 -43.63 18.67
N GLY A 784 -30.69 -42.86 18.54
CA GLY A 784 -29.62 -43.09 17.56
C GLY A 784 -30.00 -42.70 16.13
N ARG A 785 -31.09 -41.94 15.94
CA ARG A 785 -31.56 -41.49 14.63
C ARG A 785 -31.87 -40.00 14.67
N ILE A 786 -31.46 -39.26 13.62
CA ILE A 786 -31.86 -37.87 13.47
C ILE A 786 -33.19 -37.81 12.71
N ASP A 787 -34.30 -37.58 13.42
CA ASP A 787 -35.64 -37.63 12.83
C ASP A 787 -36.59 -36.53 13.35
N PHE A 788 -37.89 -36.70 13.09
CA PHE A 788 -38.90 -35.72 13.46
C PHE A 788 -38.96 -35.44 14.97
N ARG A 789 -38.47 -36.35 15.81
CA ARG A 789 -38.39 -36.19 17.26
C ARG A 789 -37.37 -35.12 17.63
N ASP A 790 -36.24 -35.08 16.94
CA ASP A 790 -35.22 -34.04 17.12
C ASP A 790 -35.72 -32.69 16.62
N VAL A 791 -36.37 -32.67 15.45
CA VAL A 791 -37.01 -31.45 14.93
C VAL A 791 -38.09 -30.94 15.89
N ALA A 792 -38.82 -31.83 16.57
CA ALA A 792 -39.81 -31.42 17.57
C ALA A 792 -39.16 -30.78 18.81
N VAL A 793 -37.99 -31.26 19.24
CA VAL A 793 -37.22 -30.62 20.32
C VAL A 793 -36.71 -29.25 19.88
N LEU A 794 -36.11 -29.17 18.69
CA LEU A 794 -35.66 -27.90 18.10
C LEU A 794 -36.82 -26.91 17.98
N ALA A 795 -37.95 -27.32 17.38
CA ALA A 795 -39.12 -26.45 17.21
C ALA A 795 -39.71 -26.01 18.56
N LYS A 796 -39.70 -26.88 19.58
CA LYS A 796 -40.14 -26.53 20.93
C LYS A 796 -39.26 -25.45 21.55
N ASP A 797 -37.95 -25.55 21.36
CA ASP A 797 -37.03 -24.54 21.89
C ASP A 797 -37.05 -23.25 21.04
N TRP A 798 -37.24 -23.35 19.72
CA TRP A 798 -37.45 -22.21 18.82
C TRP A 798 -38.73 -21.43 19.17
N LEU A 799 -39.78 -22.08 19.65
CA LEU A 799 -40.99 -21.39 20.08
C LEU A 799 -40.85 -20.69 21.44
N LYS A 800 -39.80 -20.97 22.23
CA LYS A 800 -39.52 -20.28 23.51
C LYS A 800 -38.71 -19.01 23.33
N THR A 801 -38.09 -18.82 22.16
CA THR A 801 -37.27 -17.65 21.82
C THR A 801 -38.09 -16.45 21.30
N PHE A 802 -39.42 -16.53 21.31
CA PHE A 802 -40.36 -15.46 20.92
C PHE A 802 -41.05 -14.76 22.10
#